data_AF-A0A5J5K1M6-F1
#
_entry.id   AF-A0A5J5K1M6-F1
#
_cell.length_a   1.000
_cell.length_b   1.000
_cell.length_c   1.000
_cell.angle_alpha   90.00
_cell.angle_beta   90.00
_cell.angle_gamma   90.00
#
_symmetry.space_group_name_H-M   'P 1'
#
loop_
_entity.id
_entity.type
_entity.pdbx_description
1 polymer ?
#
loop_
_entity_poly.entity_id
_entity_poly.type
_entity_poly.pdbx_seq_one_letter_code
_entity_poly.pdbx_strand_id
1 'polypeptide(L)'
;MTRDPMMPPQVERALREYGALLSAHGITWGEPALGYVRMMPFLRFPMVAERMAYGPDLDAAFRDALDGGVPRGLVVLRLTPDGHRLEHGPARPLLAQEAVPVVLLADSALPGPAELTADGVPYAIAAGGARLLDVTTATALTVDGEAVDLSGLTRPARAARLRLRAGFPCRWSVTSRDGQGWYPDGAPERRDNDDVPFFHGDDLVVAVPAEPVAIRVTRGMEYGVAETTVVPREGEETLVGLTPQRLYDAAARGWYGADLHVHLNWAGDLVAVPAEAAAAQHGEDLHVLNLVAGNVAGDRVYDLEALRHWAGRDLPWSDAGHVARMGVEYRNDLFGHVHVFGVAAPPAVYHTGFGADADWPPNGTVCGDLREPRAVLGYAHPFHGPISSPEDVAADGVRNCTGRALVVDAALGLVDGMEVLHFSDLSATPGTAEVYRRLLGAGNRLAALAGTDTMLSFTRQDTVSSPPGWERVYARVDAPLSAESFAEAVRRGRTFATTGPWLELTVDGRGPGETLGLDGGETATIRARAAGPEVEHLEIRTADGVLAEGPGSEITASLTVDAPDYVVAVARGGARPWSSGGRVYAHTSPVHLDVRGRRVARPEDVRWCLRWLDLLDELIRDRARLHTRAQLRDHLDLVEKARAVYESRL
;
A
#
# COMPACT_ATOMS: atom_id res chain seq x y z
N MET A 1 -9.47 10.09 -36.10
CA MET A 1 -9.57 9.89 -34.64
C MET A 1 -8.18 9.56 -34.14
N THR A 2 -7.51 10.53 -33.51
CA THR A 2 -6.30 10.28 -32.72
C THR A 2 -6.69 9.31 -31.60
N ARG A 3 -6.04 8.15 -31.52
CA ARG A 3 -6.26 7.20 -30.43
C ARG A 3 -5.70 7.81 -29.15
N ASP A 4 -6.47 7.79 -28.07
CA ASP A 4 -6.01 8.21 -26.75
C ASP A 4 -4.81 7.33 -26.36
N PRO A 5 -3.61 7.90 -26.16
CA PRO A 5 -2.42 7.12 -25.83
C PRO A 5 -2.53 6.43 -24.45
N MET A 6 -3.39 6.91 -23.55
CA MET A 6 -3.65 6.29 -22.25
C MET A 6 -4.61 5.11 -22.35
N MET A 7 -5.40 5.01 -23.43
CA MET A 7 -6.43 3.98 -23.61
C MET A 7 -6.24 3.19 -24.91
N PRO A 8 -5.14 2.41 -25.03
CA PRO A 8 -4.94 1.55 -26.17
C PRO A 8 -5.99 0.41 -26.19
N PRO A 9 -6.35 -0.13 -27.37
CA PRO A 9 -7.51 -1.02 -27.51
C PRO A 9 -7.50 -2.30 -26.64
N GLN A 10 -6.32 -2.85 -26.33
CA GLN A 10 -6.21 -4.01 -25.45
C GLN A 10 -6.48 -3.67 -23.97
N VAL A 11 -6.04 -2.49 -23.51
CA VAL A 11 -6.31 -2.01 -22.15
C VAL A 11 -7.79 -1.68 -22.01
N GLU A 12 -8.36 -0.95 -22.97
CA GLU A 12 -9.79 -0.64 -22.99
C GLU A 12 -10.68 -1.91 -22.96
N ARG A 13 -10.24 -2.99 -23.60
CA ARG A 13 -10.93 -4.28 -23.55
C ARG A 13 -10.83 -4.92 -22.16
N ALA A 14 -9.65 -4.92 -21.54
CA ALA A 14 -9.45 -5.46 -20.19
C ALA A 14 -10.31 -4.72 -19.17
N LEU A 15 -10.34 -3.38 -19.21
CA LEU A 15 -11.17 -2.59 -18.29
C LEU A 15 -12.68 -2.87 -18.47
N ARG A 16 -13.14 -3.11 -19.72
CA ARG A 16 -14.53 -3.55 -19.96
C ARG A 16 -14.82 -4.93 -19.36
N GLU A 17 -13.86 -5.86 -19.42
CA GLU A 17 -13.99 -7.17 -18.78
C GLU A 17 -14.07 -7.01 -17.26
N TYR A 18 -13.22 -6.17 -16.67
CA TYR A 18 -13.26 -5.87 -15.23
C TYR A 18 -14.60 -5.27 -14.82
N GLY A 19 -15.18 -4.38 -15.64
CA GLY A 19 -16.51 -3.82 -15.39
C GLY A 19 -17.62 -4.88 -15.42
N ALA A 20 -17.49 -5.88 -16.29
CA ALA A 20 -18.41 -7.02 -16.34
C ALA A 20 -18.25 -7.93 -15.10
N LEU A 21 -17.02 -8.14 -14.61
CA LEU A 21 -16.76 -8.90 -13.39
C LEU A 21 -17.32 -8.21 -12.15
N LEU A 22 -17.06 -6.91 -12.00
CA LEU A 22 -17.62 -6.09 -10.92
C LEU A 22 -19.15 -6.16 -10.92
N SER A 23 -19.77 -6.04 -12.09
CA SER A 23 -21.23 -6.13 -12.22
C SER A 23 -21.79 -7.51 -11.84
N ALA A 24 -21.05 -8.59 -12.14
CA ALA A 24 -21.51 -9.96 -11.92
C ALA A 24 -21.21 -10.48 -10.51
N HIS A 25 -20.13 -10.02 -9.89
CA HIS A 25 -19.56 -10.60 -8.68
C HIS A 25 -19.38 -9.61 -7.53
N GLY A 26 -19.73 -8.33 -7.72
CA GLY A 26 -19.47 -7.27 -6.75
C GLY A 26 -17.98 -7.04 -6.56
N ILE A 27 -17.61 -6.51 -5.39
CA ILE A 27 -16.25 -6.03 -5.07
C ILE A 27 -15.14 -7.09 -5.23
N THR A 28 -15.46 -8.37 -5.24
CA THR A 28 -14.48 -9.46 -5.33
C THR A 28 -14.12 -9.84 -6.76
N TRP A 29 -14.86 -9.35 -7.76
CA TRP A 29 -14.64 -9.62 -9.19
C TRP A 29 -14.60 -11.12 -9.56
N GLY A 30 -15.16 -11.97 -8.70
CA GLY A 30 -15.22 -13.42 -8.90
C GLY A 30 -13.99 -14.17 -8.39
N GLU A 31 -13.11 -13.52 -7.63
CA GLU A 31 -11.96 -14.17 -7.00
C GLU A 31 -12.36 -15.30 -6.05
N PRO A 32 -11.52 -16.36 -5.92
CA PRO A 32 -11.72 -17.41 -4.93
C PRO A 32 -11.94 -16.84 -3.53
N ALA A 33 -12.91 -17.40 -2.80
CA ALA A 33 -13.33 -16.92 -1.48
C ALA A 33 -12.34 -17.27 -0.34
N LEU A 34 -11.06 -16.91 -0.52
CA LEU A 34 -10.05 -16.94 0.54
C LEU A 34 -10.41 -15.95 1.65
N GLY A 35 -9.82 -16.12 2.83
CA GLY A 35 -10.13 -15.33 4.02
C GLY A 35 -10.17 -13.81 3.76
N TYR A 36 -9.10 -13.26 3.18
CA TYR A 36 -9.03 -11.81 2.89
C TYR A 36 -9.97 -11.36 1.77
N VAL A 37 -10.26 -12.20 0.75
CA VAL A 37 -11.24 -11.87 -0.30
C VAL A 37 -12.64 -11.77 0.29
N ARG A 38 -13.00 -12.69 1.20
CA ARG A 38 -14.28 -12.63 1.93
C ARG A 38 -14.41 -11.40 2.82
N MET A 39 -13.29 -10.79 3.24
CA MET A 39 -13.28 -9.59 4.06
C MET A 39 -13.49 -8.29 3.27
N MET A 40 -13.23 -8.27 1.95
CA MET A 40 -13.29 -7.06 1.12
C MET A 40 -14.57 -6.21 1.31
N PRO A 41 -15.79 -6.77 1.36
CA PRO A 41 -17.00 -5.99 1.58
C PRO A 41 -17.02 -5.22 2.92
N PHE A 42 -16.37 -5.75 3.95
CA PHE A 42 -16.32 -5.19 5.30
C PHE A 42 -15.16 -4.21 5.48
N LEU A 43 -14.05 -4.40 4.74
CA LEU A 43 -12.89 -3.51 4.76
C LEU A 43 -13.20 -2.09 4.22
N ARG A 44 -14.38 -1.89 3.63
CA ARG A 44 -14.98 -0.57 3.40
C ARG A 44 -15.24 0.20 4.68
N PHE A 45 -15.22 -0.45 5.86
CA PHE A 45 -15.38 0.14 7.20
C PHE A 45 -14.24 -0.32 8.12
N PRO A 46 -12.99 0.10 7.88
CA PRO A 46 -11.81 -0.51 8.48
C PRO A 46 -11.81 -0.51 10.00
N MET A 47 -12.21 0.59 10.65
CA MET A 47 -12.33 0.66 12.11
C MET A 47 -13.28 -0.38 12.70
N VAL A 48 -14.32 -0.78 11.96
CA VAL A 48 -15.24 -1.83 12.40
C VAL A 48 -14.64 -3.20 12.08
N ALA A 49 -14.08 -3.37 10.88
CA ALA A 49 -13.47 -4.60 10.43
C ALA A 49 -12.31 -5.08 11.32
N GLU A 50 -11.50 -4.15 11.83
CA GLU A 50 -10.39 -4.43 12.76
C GLU A 50 -10.86 -5.12 14.06
N ARG A 51 -12.09 -4.85 14.50
CA ARG A 51 -12.68 -5.44 15.71
C ARG A 51 -13.43 -6.74 15.46
N MET A 52 -13.59 -7.16 14.21
CA MET A 52 -14.35 -8.36 13.87
C MET A 52 -13.62 -9.62 14.35
N ALA A 53 -14.38 -10.55 14.91
CA ALA A 53 -13.90 -11.92 15.06
C ALA A 53 -13.95 -12.63 13.69
N TYR A 54 -12.84 -13.22 13.27
CA TYR A 54 -12.78 -13.99 12.03
C TYR A 54 -13.50 -15.34 12.22
N GLY A 55 -14.79 -15.36 11.89
CA GLY A 55 -15.66 -16.53 11.98
C GLY A 55 -16.22 -16.98 10.62
N PRO A 56 -16.97 -18.08 10.60
CA PRO A 56 -17.65 -18.52 9.38
C PRO A 56 -18.74 -17.53 8.93
N ASP A 57 -19.40 -16.85 9.88
CA ASP A 57 -20.43 -15.84 9.64
C ASP A 57 -19.84 -14.43 9.86
N LEU A 58 -19.38 -13.83 8.76
CA LEU A 58 -18.75 -12.50 8.78
C LEU A 58 -19.78 -11.38 8.95
N ASP A 59 -21.02 -11.58 8.49
CA ASP A 59 -22.07 -10.57 8.63
C ASP A 59 -22.45 -10.40 10.12
N ALA A 60 -22.60 -11.51 10.84
CA ALA A 60 -22.83 -11.48 12.29
C ALA A 60 -21.64 -10.87 13.05
N ALA A 61 -20.41 -11.24 12.67
CA ALA A 61 -19.20 -10.67 13.28
C ALA A 61 -19.10 -9.15 13.03
N PHE A 62 -19.46 -8.67 11.85
CA PHE A 62 -19.50 -7.25 11.51
C PHE A 62 -20.56 -6.52 12.34
N ARG A 63 -21.77 -7.07 12.45
CA ARG A 63 -22.83 -6.55 13.32
C ARG A 63 -22.35 -6.40 14.77
N ASP A 64 -21.71 -7.42 15.32
CA ASP A 64 -21.18 -7.39 16.68
C ASP A 64 -20.11 -6.30 16.87
N ALA A 65 -19.24 -6.12 15.89
CA ALA A 65 -18.16 -5.14 15.92
C ALA A 65 -18.64 -3.67 15.84
N LEU A 66 -19.89 -3.43 15.44
CA LEU A 66 -20.47 -2.07 15.43
C LEU A 66 -20.60 -1.47 16.83
N ASP A 67 -20.82 -2.29 17.86
CA ASP A 67 -21.00 -1.85 19.27
C ASP A 67 -22.01 -0.69 19.42
N GLY A 68 -23.10 -0.75 18.66
CA GLY A 68 -24.16 0.27 18.64
C GLY A 68 -23.85 1.53 17.83
N GLY A 69 -22.64 1.69 17.28
CA GLY A 69 -22.27 2.79 16.39
C GLY A 69 -22.54 2.45 14.92
N VAL A 70 -23.17 3.38 14.19
CA VAL A 70 -23.34 3.26 12.73
C VAL A 70 -22.32 4.15 12.02
N PRO A 71 -21.27 3.59 11.38
CA PRO A 71 -20.28 4.38 10.66
C PRO A 71 -20.91 5.08 9.44
N ARG A 72 -20.26 6.15 8.97
CA ARG A 72 -20.66 6.84 7.73
C ARG A 72 -20.70 5.84 6.56
N GLY A 73 -21.75 5.94 5.75
CA GLY A 73 -21.91 5.11 4.56
C GLY A 73 -22.56 3.75 4.84
N LEU A 74 -22.75 3.39 6.12
CA LEU A 74 -23.55 2.25 6.55
C LEU A 74 -24.96 2.71 6.95
N VAL A 75 -25.95 1.92 6.58
CA VAL A 75 -27.31 1.97 7.11
C VAL A 75 -27.60 0.63 7.75
N VAL A 76 -28.19 0.62 8.94
CA VAL A 76 -28.56 -0.61 9.66
C VAL A 76 -30.08 -0.72 9.71
N LEU A 77 -30.62 -1.80 9.16
CA LEU A 77 -32.05 -2.14 9.27
C LEU A 77 -32.20 -3.19 10.37
N ARG A 78 -32.68 -2.75 11.54
CA ARG A 78 -32.97 -3.62 12.68
C ARG A 78 -34.37 -4.23 12.53
N LEU A 79 -34.45 -5.55 12.51
CA LEU A 79 -35.71 -6.30 12.53
C LEU A 79 -36.00 -6.73 13.97
N THR A 80 -37.13 -6.34 14.52
CA THR A 80 -37.52 -6.59 15.91
C THR A 80 -38.93 -7.17 15.99
N PRO A 81 -39.34 -7.77 17.13
CA PRO A 81 -40.72 -8.24 17.30
C PRO A 81 -41.78 -7.16 17.13
N ASP A 82 -41.42 -5.88 17.29
CA ASP A 82 -42.31 -4.72 17.17
C ASP A 82 -42.33 -4.11 15.75
N GLY A 83 -41.57 -4.68 14.79
CA GLY A 83 -41.49 -4.20 13.41
C GLY A 83 -40.05 -4.06 12.92
N HIS A 84 -39.76 -3.00 12.17
CA HIS A 84 -38.41 -2.69 11.72
C HIS A 84 -38.02 -1.24 12.02
N ARG A 85 -36.72 -1.00 12.19
CA ARG A 85 -36.15 0.34 12.41
C ARG A 85 -34.92 0.54 11.54
N LEU A 86 -34.86 1.70 10.88
CA LEU A 86 -33.69 2.13 10.13
C LEU A 86 -32.80 3.03 11.01
N GLU A 87 -31.53 2.68 11.12
CA GLU A 87 -30.50 3.44 11.83
C GLU A 87 -29.44 3.90 10.84
N HIS A 88 -29.15 5.20 10.82
CA HIS A 88 -28.19 5.80 9.90
C HIS A 88 -27.62 7.09 10.48
N GLY A 89 -26.51 7.56 9.90
CA GLY A 89 -25.95 8.88 10.19
C GLY A 89 -26.83 10.03 9.68
N PRO A 90 -26.37 11.29 9.73
CA PRO A 90 -27.10 12.42 9.19
C PRO A 90 -27.52 12.20 7.72
N ALA A 91 -28.71 12.70 7.36
CA ALA A 91 -29.23 12.60 6.00
C ALA A 91 -28.28 13.30 5.01
N ARG A 92 -27.87 12.58 3.95
CA ARG A 92 -26.93 13.04 2.93
C ARG A 92 -27.57 14.15 2.08
N PRO A 93 -27.05 15.40 2.06
CA PRO A 93 -27.47 16.40 1.08
C PRO A 93 -27.25 15.91 -0.35
N LEU A 94 -28.28 16.07 -1.18
CA LEU A 94 -28.27 15.78 -2.61
C LEU A 94 -28.53 17.04 -3.42
N LEU A 95 -27.72 17.23 -4.47
CA LEU A 95 -27.84 18.37 -5.40
C LEU A 95 -28.83 18.06 -6.54
N ALA A 96 -29.08 16.78 -6.81
CA ALA A 96 -30.02 16.28 -7.80
C ALA A 96 -30.80 15.09 -7.22
N GLN A 97 -32.00 14.81 -7.77
CA GLN A 97 -32.81 13.65 -7.38
C GLN A 97 -32.27 12.39 -8.05
N GLU A 98 -31.15 11.89 -7.54
CA GLU A 98 -30.49 10.67 -8.04
C GLU A 98 -30.42 9.60 -6.96
N ALA A 99 -30.42 8.34 -7.39
CA ALA A 99 -30.22 7.20 -6.51
C ALA A 99 -28.75 7.19 -6.07
N VAL A 100 -28.50 7.10 -4.77
CA VAL A 100 -27.17 7.08 -4.19
C VAL A 100 -26.84 5.69 -3.68
N PRO A 101 -25.65 5.13 -3.97
CA PRO A 101 -25.20 3.87 -3.39
C PRO A 101 -25.15 3.94 -1.85
N VAL A 102 -25.63 2.89 -1.20
CA VAL A 102 -25.67 2.74 0.25
C VAL A 102 -25.35 1.29 0.61
N VAL A 103 -24.54 1.08 1.64
CA VAL A 103 -24.35 -0.24 2.22
C VAL A 103 -25.36 -0.45 3.34
N LEU A 104 -26.19 -1.48 3.22
CA LEU A 104 -27.22 -1.85 4.18
C LEU A 104 -26.79 -3.10 4.96
N LEU A 105 -26.76 -3.01 6.29
CA LEU A 105 -26.71 -4.16 7.18
C LEU A 105 -28.13 -4.47 7.67
N ALA A 106 -28.71 -5.57 7.19
CA ALA A 106 -29.91 -6.13 7.78
C ALA A 106 -29.53 -6.91 9.04
N ASP A 107 -30.13 -6.59 10.18
CA ASP A 107 -29.84 -7.18 11.48
C ASP A 107 -31.13 -7.67 12.14
N SER A 108 -31.25 -8.97 12.37
CA SER A 108 -32.44 -9.59 12.91
C SER A 108 -32.30 -9.91 14.39
N ALA A 109 -33.11 -9.25 15.23
CA ALA A 109 -33.35 -9.64 16.62
C ALA A 109 -34.55 -10.59 16.78
N LEU A 110 -35.08 -11.11 15.66
CA LEU A 110 -36.26 -11.99 15.67
C LEU A 110 -35.90 -13.41 16.10
N PRO A 111 -36.80 -14.12 16.81
CA PRO A 111 -36.61 -15.52 17.18
C PRO A 111 -36.78 -16.50 16.00
N GLY A 112 -37.27 -16.02 14.85
CA GLY A 112 -37.46 -16.77 13.62
C GLY A 112 -36.78 -16.08 12.42
N PRO A 113 -36.61 -16.79 11.29
CA PRO A 113 -36.09 -16.18 10.07
C PRO A 113 -37.05 -15.11 9.54
N ALA A 114 -36.49 -14.08 8.89
CA ALA A 114 -37.23 -13.02 8.22
C ALA A 114 -36.82 -12.95 6.74
N GLU A 115 -37.75 -12.50 5.88
CA GLU A 115 -37.47 -12.28 4.47
C GLU A 115 -37.37 -10.78 4.17
N LEU A 116 -36.20 -10.37 3.71
CA LEU A 116 -35.96 -9.04 3.18
C LEU A 116 -35.96 -9.11 1.65
N THR A 117 -36.74 -8.30 0.96
CA THR A 117 -36.70 -8.20 -0.50
C THR A 117 -36.14 -6.85 -0.90
N ALA A 118 -35.12 -6.83 -1.76
CA ALA A 118 -34.56 -5.62 -2.36
C ALA A 118 -34.70 -5.71 -3.89
N ASP A 119 -35.41 -4.77 -4.50
CA ASP A 119 -35.69 -4.73 -5.95
C ASP A 119 -36.24 -6.06 -6.50
N GLY A 120 -37.10 -6.71 -5.71
CA GLY A 120 -37.72 -8.00 -6.06
C GLY A 120 -36.84 -9.22 -5.84
N VAL A 121 -35.60 -9.04 -5.37
CA VAL A 121 -34.70 -10.15 -5.01
C VAL A 121 -34.87 -10.47 -3.52
N PRO A 122 -35.26 -11.70 -3.15
CA PRO A 122 -35.42 -12.09 -1.75
C PRO A 122 -34.07 -12.48 -1.11
N TYR A 123 -33.91 -12.06 0.14
CA TYR A 123 -32.76 -12.30 1.01
C TYR A 123 -33.27 -12.86 2.34
N ALA A 124 -32.99 -14.15 2.60
CA ALA A 124 -33.26 -14.75 3.89
C ALA A 124 -32.29 -14.21 4.96
N ILE A 125 -32.85 -13.77 6.09
CA ILE A 125 -32.12 -13.37 7.29
C ILE A 125 -32.44 -14.40 8.38
N ALA A 126 -31.43 -15.09 8.88
CA ALA A 126 -31.63 -16.10 9.93
C ALA A 126 -32.14 -15.47 11.24
N ALA A 127 -32.74 -16.28 12.11
CA ALA A 127 -33.08 -15.87 13.47
C ALA A 127 -31.80 -15.42 14.21
N GLY A 128 -31.78 -14.20 14.76
CA GLY A 128 -30.57 -13.64 15.37
C GLY A 128 -29.44 -13.30 14.39
N GLY A 129 -29.67 -13.40 13.08
CA GLY A 129 -28.64 -13.29 12.04
C GLY A 129 -28.51 -11.87 11.47
N ALA A 130 -27.47 -11.66 10.67
CA ALA A 130 -27.23 -10.41 9.95
C ALA A 130 -26.89 -10.66 8.48
N ARG A 131 -27.03 -9.64 7.63
CA ARG A 131 -26.65 -9.68 6.22
C ARG A 131 -26.26 -8.32 5.67
N LEU A 132 -25.08 -8.22 5.05
CA LEU A 132 -24.65 -7.01 4.34
C LEU A 132 -25.14 -7.02 2.89
N LEU A 133 -25.65 -5.88 2.42
CA LEU A 133 -26.21 -5.71 1.08
C LEU A 133 -25.76 -4.37 0.49
N ASP A 134 -25.47 -4.37 -0.81
CA ASP A 134 -25.27 -3.14 -1.59
C ASP A 134 -26.60 -2.74 -2.21
N VAL A 135 -27.11 -1.56 -1.85
CA VAL A 135 -28.39 -1.03 -2.31
C VAL A 135 -28.23 0.42 -2.76
N THR A 136 -29.30 1.03 -3.25
CA THR A 136 -29.36 2.47 -3.47
C THR A 136 -30.49 3.10 -2.68
N THR A 137 -30.47 4.43 -2.54
CA THR A 137 -31.60 5.18 -1.94
C THR A 137 -32.91 5.05 -2.74
N ALA A 138 -32.87 4.51 -3.97
CA ALA A 138 -34.04 4.22 -4.78
C ALA A 138 -34.46 2.74 -4.75
N THR A 139 -33.71 1.87 -4.06
CA THR A 139 -34.02 0.44 -3.96
C THR A 139 -35.37 0.22 -3.28
N ALA A 140 -36.24 -0.55 -3.92
CA ALA A 140 -37.52 -0.96 -3.35
C ALA A 140 -37.28 -2.06 -2.30
N LEU A 141 -37.25 -1.65 -1.03
CA LEU A 141 -36.94 -2.52 0.10
C LEU A 141 -38.21 -2.89 0.87
N THR A 142 -38.45 -4.18 1.09
CA THR A 142 -39.58 -4.66 1.92
C THR A 142 -39.14 -5.75 2.91
N VAL A 143 -39.68 -5.72 4.13
CA VAL A 143 -39.54 -6.78 5.14
C VAL A 143 -40.89 -7.48 5.28
N ASP A 144 -40.95 -8.79 5.02
CA ASP A 144 -42.18 -9.58 5.09
C ASP A 144 -43.37 -8.94 4.33
N GLY A 145 -43.09 -8.25 3.24
CA GLY A 145 -44.05 -7.54 2.38
C GLY A 145 -44.38 -6.09 2.79
N GLU A 146 -43.88 -5.61 3.92
CA GLU A 146 -44.01 -4.20 4.34
C GLU A 146 -42.85 -3.35 3.80
N ALA A 147 -43.15 -2.20 3.19
CA ALA A 147 -42.13 -1.31 2.64
C ALA A 147 -41.31 -0.61 3.73
N VAL A 148 -39.99 -0.55 3.52
CA VAL A 148 -39.05 0.21 4.36
C VAL A 148 -38.83 1.58 3.74
N ASP A 149 -39.08 2.65 4.50
CA ASP A 149 -38.90 4.02 4.02
C ASP A 149 -37.41 4.44 4.07
N LEU A 150 -36.81 4.57 2.89
CA LEU A 150 -35.42 5.04 2.71
C LEU A 150 -35.31 6.56 2.50
N SER A 151 -36.44 7.29 2.46
CA SER A 151 -36.44 8.73 2.14
C SER A 151 -35.66 9.56 3.17
N GLY A 152 -35.57 9.10 4.42
CA GLY A 152 -34.81 9.73 5.49
C GLY A 152 -33.28 9.68 5.32
N LEU A 153 -32.75 8.86 4.42
CA LEU A 153 -31.31 8.74 4.17
C LEU A 153 -30.72 9.98 3.47
N THR A 154 -31.57 10.77 2.82
CA THR A 154 -31.14 11.89 1.99
C THR A 154 -31.99 13.11 2.24
N ARG A 155 -31.46 14.28 1.88
CA ARG A 155 -32.22 15.53 1.89
C ARG A 155 -31.88 16.36 0.66
N PRO A 156 -32.83 17.08 0.07
CA PRO A 156 -32.50 18.02 -1.00
C PRO A 156 -31.61 19.15 -0.47
N ALA A 157 -30.64 19.57 -1.27
CA ALA A 157 -29.79 20.72 -1.03
C ALA A 157 -29.73 21.59 -2.29
N ARG A 158 -29.64 22.92 -2.09
CA ARG A 158 -29.52 23.88 -3.20
C ARG A 158 -28.10 23.83 -3.74
N ALA A 159 -27.97 23.65 -5.05
CA ALA A 159 -26.66 23.50 -5.69
C ALA A 159 -25.92 24.83 -5.84
N ALA A 160 -24.62 24.78 -5.63
CA ALA A 160 -23.63 25.79 -5.96
C ALA A 160 -22.40 25.10 -6.59
N ARG A 161 -21.44 25.89 -7.09
CA ARG A 161 -20.21 25.35 -7.67
C ARG A 161 -18.98 25.99 -7.06
N LEU A 162 -17.94 25.19 -6.86
CA LEU A 162 -16.59 25.67 -6.56
C LEU A 162 -15.70 25.43 -7.77
N ARG A 163 -14.86 26.42 -8.11
CA ARG A 163 -13.72 26.21 -9.00
C ARG A 163 -12.45 26.20 -8.18
N LEU A 164 -11.76 25.07 -8.10
CA LEU A 164 -10.58 24.86 -7.27
C LEU A 164 -9.33 25.07 -8.11
N ARG A 165 -8.41 25.93 -7.63
CA ARG A 165 -7.17 26.22 -8.35
C ARG A 165 -5.99 26.42 -7.39
N ALA A 166 -4.98 25.58 -7.53
CA ALA A 166 -3.68 25.69 -6.85
C ALA A 166 -2.59 26.22 -7.78
N GLY A 167 -2.75 26.08 -9.10
CA GLY A 167 -1.75 26.44 -10.11
C GLY A 167 -0.85 25.27 -10.53
N PHE A 168 -1.09 24.09 -9.99
CA PHE A 168 -0.51 22.80 -10.36
C PHE A 168 -1.40 21.67 -9.81
N PRO A 169 -1.34 20.44 -10.36
CA PRO A 169 -2.10 19.31 -9.85
C PRO A 169 -1.83 19.06 -8.37
N CYS A 170 -2.89 18.91 -7.58
CA CYS A 170 -2.85 18.66 -6.14
C CYS A 170 -3.87 17.58 -5.76
N ARG A 171 -3.73 17.06 -4.54
CA ARG A 171 -4.81 16.36 -3.83
C ARG A 171 -5.71 17.37 -3.13
N TRP A 172 -7.00 17.32 -3.42
CA TRP A 172 -8.04 18.16 -2.83
C TRP A 172 -8.98 17.34 -1.96
N SER A 173 -9.48 17.93 -0.89
CA SER A 173 -10.60 17.43 -0.10
C SER A 173 -11.64 18.54 0.02
N VAL A 174 -12.89 18.25 -0.34
CA VAL A 174 -14.03 19.16 -0.17
C VAL A 174 -15.08 18.45 0.66
N THR A 175 -15.40 19.00 1.83
CA THR A 175 -16.25 18.31 2.80
C THR A 175 -17.31 19.22 3.42
N SER A 176 -18.51 18.68 3.60
CA SER A 176 -19.54 19.28 4.47
C SER A 176 -19.17 19.13 5.94
N ARG A 177 -19.82 19.89 6.83
CA ARG A 177 -19.61 19.82 8.29
C ARG A 177 -19.86 18.41 8.86
N ASP A 178 -20.77 17.67 8.26
CA ASP A 178 -21.06 16.29 8.64
C ASP A 178 -20.04 15.28 8.10
N GLY A 179 -19.01 15.73 7.36
CA GLY A 179 -17.94 14.95 6.73
C GLY A 179 -18.29 14.29 5.39
N GLN A 180 -19.44 14.62 4.77
CA GLN A 180 -19.71 14.18 3.39
C GLN A 180 -18.68 14.79 2.43
N GLY A 181 -18.15 13.96 1.53
CA GLY A 181 -17.25 14.40 0.46
C GLY A 181 -18.01 14.94 -0.74
N TRP A 182 -17.40 15.91 -1.43
CA TRP A 182 -17.86 16.45 -2.71
C TRP A 182 -16.75 16.32 -3.73
N TYR A 183 -17.08 15.84 -4.92
CA TYR A 183 -16.13 15.42 -5.94
C TYR A 183 -16.44 16.10 -7.28
N PRO A 184 -15.44 16.32 -8.14
CA PRO A 184 -15.68 16.71 -9.53
C PRO A 184 -16.55 15.68 -10.27
N ASP A 185 -17.28 16.13 -11.28
CA ASP A 185 -18.09 15.23 -12.11
C ASP A 185 -17.23 14.11 -12.70
N GLY A 186 -17.66 12.86 -12.51
CA GLY A 186 -16.96 11.67 -12.99
C GLY A 186 -15.76 11.22 -12.15
N ALA A 187 -15.40 11.95 -11.09
CA ALA A 187 -14.36 11.49 -10.16
C ALA A 187 -14.94 10.41 -9.21
N PRO A 188 -14.20 9.32 -8.94
CA PRO A 188 -14.62 8.32 -7.96
C PRO A 188 -14.68 8.93 -6.55
N GLU A 189 -15.63 8.48 -5.72
CA GLU A 189 -15.84 8.97 -4.34
C GLU A 189 -14.78 8.44 -3.36
N ARG A 190 -13.50 8.63 -3.66
CA ARG A 190 -12.37 8.10 -2.88
C ARG A 190 -12.30 8.69 -1.49
N ARG A 191 -11.85 7.86 -0.55
CA ARG A 191 -11.54 8.20 0.84
C ARG A 191 -10.27 7.49 1.25
N ASP A 192 -9.41 8.19 1.99
CA ASP A 192 -8.19 7.59 2.54
C ASP A 192 -8.48 6.79 3.82
N ASN A 193 -7.42 6.23 4.41
CA ASN A 193 -7.53 5.36 5.58
C ASN A 193 -8.14 6.09 6.81
N ASP A 194 -8.02 7.43 6.86
CA ASP A 194 -8.57 8.28 7.92
C ASP A 194 -10.00 8.78 7.62
N ASP A 195 -10.67 8.17 6.62
CA ASP A 195 -12.01 8.55 6.15
C ASP A 195 -12.08 9.98 5.56
N VAL A 196 -10.96 10.50 5.04
CA VAL A 196 -10.91 11.82 4.40
C VAL A 196 -11.21 11.69 2.89
N PRO A 197 -12.26 12.35 2.37
CA PRO A 197 -12.52 12.41 0.94
C PRO A 197 -11.39 13.05 0.18
N PHE A 198 -11.01 12.48 -0.97
CA PHE A 198 -10.01 13.11 -1.81
C PHE A 198 -10.22 12.88 -3.31
N PHE A 199 -9.64 13.77 -4.11
CA PHE A 199 -9.48 13.64 -5.55
C PHE A 199 -8.28 14.46 -6.01
N HIS A 200 -7.80 14.23 -7.23
CA HIS A 200 -6.58 14.88 -7.75
C HIS A 200 -6.85 15.76 -8.97
N GLY A 201 -6.10 16.85 -9.08
CA GLY A 201 -6.05 17.71 -10.26
C GLY A 201 -5.86 19.18 -9.93
N ASP A 202 -6.02 20.03 -10.94
CA ASP A 202 -6.02 21.50 -10.83
C ASP A 202 -7.06 22.08 -11.79
N ASP A 203 -7.53 23.28 -11.47
CA ASP A 203 -8.59 23.97 -12.22
C ASP A 203 -9.87 23.14 -12.37
N LEU A 204 -10.29 22.51 -11.28
CA LEU A 204 -11.43 21.58 -11.22
C LEU A 204 -12.70 22.32 -10.82
N VAL A 205 -13.85 21.86 -11.32
CA VAL A 205 -15.17 22.32 -10.88
C VAL A 205 -15.83 21.23 -10.04
N VAL A 206 -16.33 21.61 -8.87
CA VAL A 206 -17.00 20.71 -7.92
C VAL A 206 -18.39 21.25 -7.63
N ALA A 207 -19.42 20.43 -7.84
CA ALA A 207 -20.77 20.74 -7.40
C ALA A 207 -20.88 20.51 -5.89
N VAL A 208 -21.40 21.51 -5.17
CA VAL A 208 -21.50 21.51 -3.70
C VAL A 208 -22.84 22.09 -3.26
N PRO A 209 -23.27 21.86 -2.01
CA PRO A 209 -24.44 22.54 -1.47
C PRO A 209 -24.12 24.01 -1.20
N ALA A 210 -25.12 24.87 -1.28
CA ALA A 210 -25.06 26.26 -0.81
C ALA A 210 -25.05 26.33 0.73
N GLU A 211 -24.11 25.62 1.35
CA GLU A 211 -23.91 25.42 2.78
C GLU A 211 -22.40 25.52 3.09
N PRO A 212 -21.98 25.70 4.35
CA PRO A 212 -20.57 25.72 4.69
C PRO A 212 -19.84 24.43 4.28
N VAL A 213 -18.79 24.58 3.48
CA VAL A 213 -17.91 23.48 3.06
C VAL A 213 -16.45 23.81 3.40
N ALA A 214 -15.76 22.84 3.99
CA ALA A 214 -14.33 22.88 4.27
C ALA A 214 -13.56 22.36 3.06
N ILE A 215 -12.51 23.07 2.68
CA ILE A 215 -11.67 22.78 1.52
C ILE A 215 -10.23 22.66 2.00
N ARG A 216 -9.57 21.57 1.61
CA ARG A 216 -8.17 21.30 1.92
C ARG A 216 -7.44 20.96 0.64
N VAL A 217 -6.18 21.36 0.56
CA VAL A 217 -5.30 21.03 -0.57
C VAL A 217 -3.90 20.69 -0.06
N THR A 218 -3.32 19.64 -0.64
CA THR A 218 -1.94 19.20 -0.39
C THR A 218 -1.36 18.54 -1.65
N ARG A 219 -0.07 18.21 -1.64
CA ARG A 219 0.65 17.62 -2.76
C ARG A 219 1.80 16.74 -2.25
N GLY A 220 1.51 15.48 -1.94
CA GLY A 220 2.50 14.55 -1.36
C GLY A 220 3.14 15.04 -0.07
N MET A 221 4.25 14.41 0.29
CA MET A 221 4.97 14.70 1.55
C MET A 221 5.97 15.87 1.47
N GLU A 222 6.21 16.42 0.28
CA GLU A 222 7.10 17.57 0.08
C GLU A 222 6.40 18.92 0.28
N TYR A 223 5.08 18.90 0.46
CA TYR A 223 4.24 20.08 0.64
C TYR A 223 3.47 20.01 1.96
N GLY A 224 3.14 21.18 2.49
CA GLY A 224 2.22 21.33 3.62
C GLY A 224 0.77 21.27 3.16
N VAL A 225 -0.15 21.45 4.10
CA VAL A 225 -1.59 21.54 3.82
C VAL A 225 -2.00 23.01 3.82
N ALA A 226 -2.83 23.42 2.86
CA ALA A 226 -3.54 24.69 2.90
C ALA A 226 -5.05 24.42 3.01
N GLU A 227 -5.75 25.22 3.81
CA GLU A 227 -7.17 25.00 4.13
C GLU A 227 -7.97 26.30 4.11
N THR A 228 -9.25 26.19 3.79
CA THR A 228 -10.22 27.28 3.92
C THR A 228 -11.64 26.73 4.08
N THR A 229 -12.57 27.58 4.52
CA THR A 229 -14.00 27.26 4.58
C THR A 229 -14.76 28.33 3.82
N VAL A 230 -15.67 27.90 2.95
CA VAL A 230 -16.50 28.80 2.14
C VAL A 230 -17.98 28.47 2.31
N VAL A 231 -18.83 29.48 2.14
CA VAL A 231 -20.28 29.31 2.03
C VAL A 231 -20.64 29.80 0.62
N PRO A 232 -20.70 28.89 -0.38
CA PRO A 232 -20.96 29.27 -1.76
C PRO A 232 -22.43 29.66 -1.93
N ARG A 233 -22.70 30.57 -2.87
CA ARG A 233 -24.07 31.02 -3.16
C ARG A 233 -24.76 30.09 -4.15
N GLU A 234 -26.04 29.83 -3.93
CA GLU A 234 -26.89 29.04 -4.82
C GLU A 234 -26.78 29.52 -6.27
N GLY A 235 -26.55 28.58 -7.20
CA GLY A 235 -26.45 28.85 -8.64
C GLY A 235 -25.16 29.56 -9.10
N GLU A 236 -24.34 30.07 -8.18
CA GLU A 236 -23.08 30.75 -8.51
C GLU A 236 -21.88 29.79 -8.51
N GLU A 237 -20.84 30.16 -9.27
CA GLU A 237 -19.52 29.54 -9.19
C GLU A 237 -18.59 30.42 -8.33
N THR A 238 -18.01 29.85 -7.28
CA THR A 238 -17.04 30.51 -6.41
C THR A 238 -15.64 29.99 -6.72
N LEU A 239 -14.72 30.88 -7.12
CA LEU A 239 -13.31 30.54 -7.29
C LEU A 239 -12.62 30.42 -5.92
N VAL A 240 -11.98 29.28 -5.67
CA VAL A 240 -11.15 29.02 -4.50
C VAL A 240 -9.71 28.84 -4.98
N GLY A 241 -8.94 29.93 -4.89
CA GLY A 241 -7.50 29.92 -5.12
C GLY A 241 -6.76 29.53 -3.84
N LEU A 242 -6.21 28.32 -3.79
CA LEU A 242 -5.56 27.78 -2.60
C LEU A 242 -4.36 26.92 -3.02
N THR A 243 -3.16 27.28 -2.57
CA THR A 243 -1.91 26.62 -2.99
C THR A 243 -1.16 26.13 -1.75
N PRO A 244 -0.83 24.84 -1.65
CA PRO A 244 -0.03 24.33 -0.53
C PRO A 244 1.43 24.83 -0.62
N GLN A 245 2.04 25.13 0.52
CA GLN A 245 3.44 25.56 0.59
C GLN A 245 4.38 24.36 0.37
N ARG A 246 5.37 24.48 -0.51
CA ARG A 246 6.47 23.50 -0.60
C ARG A 246 7.35 23.59 0.65
N LEU A 247 7.48 22.48 1.38
CA LEU A 247 8.29 22.35 2.60
C LEU A 247 9.70 21.87 2.29
N TYR A 248 9.84 20.99 1.30
CA TYR A 248 11.11 20.40 0.90
C TYR A 248 11.18 20.29 -0.63
N ASP A 249 12.38 20.40 -1.21
CA ASP A 249 12.61 20.22 -2.64
C ASP A 249 13.63 19.10 -2.83
N ALA A 250 13.12 17.88 -2.94
CA ALA A 250 13.96 16.69 -3.04
C ALA A 250 14.65 16.63 -4.40
N ALA A 251 13.91 16.89 -5.48
CA ALA A 251 14.44 16.86 -6.84
C ALA A 251 15.56 17.87 -7.05
N ALA A 252 15.44 19.12 -6.54
CA ALA A 252 16.52 20.10 -6.59
C ALA A 252 17.79 19.67 -5.83
N ARG A 253 17.64 18.71 -4.91
CA ARG A 253 18.75 18.09 -4.19
C ARG A 253 19.19 16.79 -4.83
N GLY A 254 18.60 16.32 -5.93
CA GLY A 254 18.96 15.05 -6.59
C GLY A 254 18.32 13.82 -5.95
N TRP A 255 17.29 13.99 -5.13
CA TRP A 255 16.53 12.89 -4.56
C TRP A 255 15.16 12.80 -5.22
N TYR A 256 14.76 11.59 -5.60
CA TYR A 256 13.47 11.34 -6.25
C TYR A 256 12.69 10.29 -5.47
N GLY A 257 11.48 10.66 -5.07
CA GLY A 257 10.58 9.81 -4.28
C GLY A 257 9.75 8.89 -5.15
N ALA A 258 9.62 7.63 -4.74
CA ALA A 258 8.92 6.59 -5.47
C ALA A 258 7.97 5.81 -4.58
N ASP A 259 6.91 5.32 -5.21
CA ASP A 259 6.08 4.25 -4.69
C ASP A 259 6.25 3.05 -5.63
N LEU A 260 6.87 1.99 -5.10
CA LEU A 260 7.27 0.85 -5.91
C LEU A 260 6.20 -0.24 -5.98
N HIS A 261 5.08 -0.07 -5.29
CA HIS A 261 4.03 -1.09 -5.20
C HIS A 261 2.65 -0.43 -5.22
N VAL A 262 2.12 -0.23 -6.43
CA VAL A 262 0.79 0.35 -6.65
C VAL A 262 0.04 -0.48 -7.68
N HIS A 263 -1.21 -0.81 -7.40
CA HIS A 263 -2.12 -1.49 -8.33
C HIS A 263 -3.04 -0.48 -9.00
N LEU A 264 -3.13 -0.53 -10.33
CA LEU A 264 -4.19 0.18 -11.03
C LEU A 264 -5.52 -0.58 -10.82
N ASN A 265 -5.56 -1.87 -11.13
CA ASN A 265 -6.68 -2.76 -10.88
C ASN A 265 -6.23 -4.04 -10.18
N TRP A 266 -7.02 -4.49 -9.21
CA TRP A 266 -6.80 -5.76 -8.51
C TRP A 266 -8.14 -6.48 -8.30
N ALA A 267 -8.85 -6.11 -7.24
CA ALA A 267 -10.30 -6.25 -7.11
C ALA A 267 -10.86 -4.87 -6.74
N GLY A 268 -12.15 -4.72 -6.43
CA GLY A 268 -12.64 -3.49 -5.82
C GLY A 268 -13.99 -3.00 -6.31
N ASP A 269 -14.40 -1.85 -5.80
CA ASP A 269 -15.75 -1.28 -6.01
C ASP A 269 -15.82 -0.38 -7.25
N LEU A 270 -14.70 -0.20 -7.96
CA LEU A 270 -14.62 0.48 -9.25
C LEU A 270 -13.54 -0.14 -10.15
N VAL A 271 -13.63 0.12 -11.45
CA VAL A 271 -12.54 -0.19 -12.41
C VAL A 271 -11.76 1.06 -12.70
N ALA A 272 -10.48 1.10 -12.32
CA ALA A 272 -9.67 2.29 -12.43
C ALA A 272 -9.10 2.41 -13.85
N VAL A 273 -9.08 3.64 -14.36
CA VAL A 273 -8.50 3.95 -15.67
C VAL A 273 -7.12 4.59 -15.53
N PRO A 274 -6.21 4.46 -16.53
CA PRO A 274 -4.86 5.04 -16.45
C PRO A 274 -4.82 6.56 -16.18
N ALA A 275 -5.85 7.31 -16.60
CA ALA A 275 -5.95 8.73 -16.31
C ALA A 275 -6.07 9.03 -14.80
N GLU A 276 -6.63 8.12 -14.01
CA GLU A 276 -6.70 8.26 -12.54
C GLU A 276 -5.33 8.06 -11.89
N ALA A 277 -4.54 7.08 -12.36
CA ALA A 277 -3.16 6.91 -11.92
C ALA A 277 -2.28 8.12 -12.28
N ALA A 278 -2.48 8.67 -13.49
CA ALA A 278 -1.81 9.89 -13.92
C ALA A 278 -2.16 11.08 -12.99
N ALA A 279 -3.45 11.29 -12.72
CA ALA A 279 -3.91 12.35 -11.83
C ALA A 279 -3.34 12.19 -10.42
N ALA A 280 -3.35 10.97 -9.88
CA ALA A 280 -2.79 10.66 -8.57
C ALA A 280 -1.27 10.93 -8.51
N GLN A 281 -0.50 10.45 -9.49
CA GLN A 281 0.94 10.67 -9.52
C GLN A 281 1.31 12.16 -9.55
N HIS A 282 0.69 12.90 -10.47
CA HIS A 282 0.97 14.34 -10.63
C HIS A 282 0.45 15.15 -9.43
N GLY A 283 -0.72 14.78 -8.91
CA GLY A 283 -1.35 15.41 -7.75
C GLY A 283 -0.63 15.17 -6.42
N GLU A 284 0.10 14.06 -6.31
CA GLU A 284 0.96 13.76 -5.16
C GLU A 284 2.42 14.19 -5.36
N ASP A 285 2.82 14.72 -6.53
CA ASP A 285 4.24 14.97 -6.86
C ASP A 285 5.10 13.72 -6.64
N LEU A 286 4.60 12.58 -7.12
CA LEU A 286 5.26 11.29 -7.00
C LEU A 286 6.21 11.10 -8.19
N HIS A 287 7.50 11.36 -7.97
CA HIS A 287 8.50 11.34 -9.03
C HIS A 287 8.58 10.01 -9.77
N VAL A 288 8.42 8.87 -9.08
CA VAL A 288 8.40 7.55 -9.72
C VAL A 288 7.20 6.73 -9.26
N LEU A 289 6.40 6.27 -10.22
CA LEU A 289 5.26 5.39 -9.99
C LEU A 289 5.50 4.03 -10.66
N ASN A 290 5.41 2.95 -9.87
CA ASN A 290 5.40 1.59 -10.39
C ASN A 290 3.97 1.01 -10.31
N LEU A 291 3.28 0.91 -11.45
CA LEU A 291 1.99 0.22 -11.54
C LEU A 291 2.22 -1.27 -11.78
N VAL A 292 2.02 -2.10 -10.77
CA VAL A 292 2.28 -3.54 -10.87
C VAL A 292 1.07 -4.29 -11.41
N ALA A 293 1.32 -5.19 -12.37
CA ALA A 293 0.36 -6.23 -12.72
C ALA A 293 0.52 -7.42 -11.76
N GLY A 294 -0.57 -7.92 -11.18
CA GLY A 294 -0.55 -8.97 -10.17
C GLY A 294 -1.86 -9.76 -10.09
N ASN A 295 -1.83 -10.92 -9.44
CA ASN A 295 -3.04 -11.70 -9.15
C ASN A 295 -3.55 -11.41 -7.73
N VAL A 296 -4.85 -11.64 -7.48
CA VAL A 296 -5.46 -11.53 -6.14
C VAL A 296 -5.38 -12.88 -5.42
N ALA A 297 -6.28 -13.80 -5.72
CA ALA A 297 -6.41 -15.10 -5.05
C ALA A 297 -6.36 -16.28 -6.03
N GLY A 298 -6.81 -16.07 -7.26
CA GLY A 298 -6.78 -17.05 -8.33
C GLY A 298 -5.69 -16.79 -9.37
N ASP A 299 -5.86 -17.41 -10.54
CA ASP A 299 -4.84 -17.46 -11.59
C ASP A 299 -4.80 -16.17 -12.44
N ARG A 300 -5.84 -15.35 -12.37
CA ARG A 300 -5.98 -14.14 -13.18
C ARG A 300 -4.97 -13.08 -12.73
N VAL A 301 -4.24 -12.54 -13.70
CA VAL A 301 -3.33 -11.40 -13.52
C VAL A 301 -4.02 -10.14 -14.03
N TYR A 302 -4.28 -9.20 -13.14
CA TYR A 302 -4.86 -7.91 -13.47
C TYR A 302 -3.82 -6.98 -14.10
N ASP A 303 -4.28 -6.10 -14.99
CA ASP A 303 -3.47 -5.18 -15.80
C ASP A 303 -2.39 -5.84 -16.67
N LEU A 304 -2.52 -7.13 -16.97
CA LEU A 304 -1.60 -7.85 -17.85
C LEU A 304 -1.55 -7.24 -19.26
N GLU A 305 -2.67 -6.79 -19.80
CA GLU A 305 -2.75 -6.11 -21.09
C GLU A 305 -2.00 -4.78 -21.10
N ALA A 306 -2.05 -4.04 -19.99
CA ALA A 306 -1.30 -2.80 -19.79
C ALA A 306 0.20 -3.10 -19.74
N LEU A 307 0.61 -4.06 -18.92
CA LEU A 307 2.00 -4.50 -18.83
C LEU A 307 2.54 -4.96 -20.20
N ARG A 308 1.79 -5.82 -20.92
CA ARG A 308 2.19 -6.28 -22.27
C ARG A 308 2.34 -5.15 -23.28
N HIS A 309 1.56 -4.08 -23.12
CA HIS A 309 1.64 -2.94 -24.03
C HIS A 309 2.80 -2.00 -23.74
N TRP A 310 3.04 -1.71 -22.45
CA TRP A 310 3.97 -0.67 -22.01
C TRP A 310 5.28 -1.19 -21.40
N ALA A 311 5.49 -2.51 -21.27
CA ALA A 311 6.77 -3.06 -20.81
C ALA A 311 7.96 -2.45 -21.57
N GLY A 312 9.01 -2.11 -20.81
CA GLY A 312 10.19 -1.43 -21.33
C GLY A 312 10.00 0.03 -21.72
N ARG A 313 8.82 0.64 -21.54
CA ARG A 313 8.51 2.04 -21.93
C ARG A 313 7.89 2.83 -20.79
N ASP A 314 8.14 4.14 -20.78
CA ASP A 314 7.44 5.07 -19.89
C ASP A 314 5.96 5.12 -20.28
N LEU A 315 5.09 5.23 -19.27
CA LEU A 315 3.66 5.43 -19.46
C LEU A 315 3.41 6.84 -20.01
N PRO A 316 2.29 7.06 -20.75
CA PRO A 316 2.09 8.26 -21.57
C PRO A 316 2.08 9.62 -20.84
N TRP A 317 1.89 9.62 -19.52
CA TRP A 317 1.87 10.84 -18.70
C TRP A 317 3.21 11.13 -18.02
N SER A 318 4.25 10.34 -18.30
CA SER A 318 5.60 10.59 -17.80
C SER A 318 6.20 11.84 -18.45
N ASP A 319 7.02 12.57 -17.70
CA ASP A 319 7.72 13.77 -18.12
C ASP A 319 9.13 13.84 -17.49
N ALA A 320 9.76 15.02 -17.49
CA ALA A 320 11.12 15.18 -16.97
C ALA A 320 11.23 15.08 -15.44
N GLY A 321 10.12 15.28 -14.71
CA GLY A 321 10.05 15.20 -13.25
C GLY A 321 9.31 13.96 -12.73
N HIS A 322 8.53 13.29 -13.59
CA HIS A 322 7.70 12.15 -13.23
C HIS A 322 7.91 10.99 -14.21
N VAL A 323 8.30 9.83 -13.69
CA VAL A 323 8.45 8.59 -14.47
C VAL A 323 7.41 7.59 -13.98
N ALA A 324 6.65 7.03 -14.91
CA ALA A 324 5.64 6.02 -14.61
C ALA A 324 5.89 4.78 -15.46
N ARG A 325 5.89 3.60 -14.85
CA ARG A 325 6.13 2.32 -15.54
C ARG A 325 5.11 1.28 -15.13
N MET A 326 4.79 0.38 -16.04
CA MET A 326 4.22 -0.91 -15.66
C MET A 326 5.34 -1.79 -15.09
N GLY A 327 5.06 -2.39 -13.95
CA GLY A 327 5.86 -3.41 -13.29
C GLY A 327 5.09 -4.72 -13.15
N VAL A 328 5.62 -5.62 -12.35
CA VAL A 328 4.93 -6.87 -11.97
C VAL A 328 5.03 -7.08 -10.47
N GLU A 329 3.96 -7.58 -9.87
CA GLU A 329 3.98 -8.19 -8.55
C GLU A 329 4.00 -9.71 -8.78
N TYR A 330 5.18 -10.32 -8.64
CA TYR A 330 5.29 -11.78 -8.71
C TYR A 330 4.99 -12.36 -7.34
N ARG A 331 4.05 -13.33 -7.27
CA ARG A 331 3.53 -13.81 -5.99
C ARG A 331 3.64 -15.33 -5.80
N ASN A 332 3.96 -15.75 -4.59
CA ASN A 332 3.72 -17.11 -4.11
C ASN A 332 3.03 -17.07 -2.73
N ASP A 333 1.92 -17.78 -2.59
CA ASP A 333 1.10 -17.70 -1.38
C ASP A 333 1.77 -18.31 -0.12
N LEU A 334 2.85 -19.10 -0.26
CA LEU A 334 3.63 -19.70 0.84
C LEU A 334 4.99 -19.02 1.07
N PHE A 335 5.69 -18.63 0.01
CA PHE A 335 7.08 -18.15 0.03
C PHE A 335 7.21 -16.63 -0.06
N GLY A 336 6.09 -15.94 -0.30
CA GLY A 336 5.99 -14.50 -0.42
C GLY A 336 6.20 -14.01 -1.83
N HIS A 337 6.33 -12.70 -1.97
CA HIS A 337 6.22 -12.02 -3.25
C HIS A 337 7.15 -10.82 -3.39
N VAL A 338 7.39 -10.44 -4.63
CA VAL A 338 8.27 -9.33 -4.99
C VAL A 338 7.56 -8.39 -5.95
N HIS A 339 7.75 -7.09 -5.76
CA HIS A 339 7.44 -6.09 -6.77
C HIS A 339 8.68 -5.89 -7.66
N VAL A 340 8.46 -5.65 -8.96
CA VAL A 340 9.52 -5.35 -9.91
C VAL A 340 9.19 -4.08 -10.68
N PHE A 341 10.02 -3.06 -10.51
CA PHE A 341 9.98 -1.82 -11.30
C PHE A 341 10.92 -1.94 -12.49
N GLY A 342 10.54 -1.40 -13.65
CA GLY A 342 11.45 -1.24 -14.78
C GLY A 342 11.66 -2.48 -15.66
N VAL A 343 10.72 -3.43 -15.64
CA VAL A 343 10.75 -4.63 -16.50
C VAL A 343 10.79 -4.27 -17.99
N ALA A 344 11.71 -4.88 -18.73
CA ALA A 344 11.88 -4.68 -20.18
C ALA A 344 10.84 -5.43 -20.99
N ALA A 345 10.36 -6.57 -20.47
CA ALA A 345 9.34 -7.40 -21.07
C ALA A 345 8.48 -8.06 -19.97
N PRO A 346 7.23 -8.44 -20.28
CA PRO A 346 6.41 -9.19 -19.33
C PRO A 346 7.05 -10.56 -19.02
N PRO A 347 7.02 -11.04 -17.76
CA PRO A 347 7.63 -12.32 -17.40
C PRO A 347 6.85 -13.51 -17.97
N ALA A 348 7.50 -14.66 -17.94
CA ALA A 348 6.88 -15.94 -18.27
C ALA A 348 5.95 -16.45 -17.15
N VAL A 349 6.28 -16.13 -15.89
CA VAL A 349 5.56 -16.57 -14.69
C VAL A 349 5.21 -15.33 -13.86
N TYR A 350 3.94 -15.22 -13.46
CA TYR A 350 3.42 -14.09 -12.68
C TYR A 350 3.11 -14.47 -11.24
N HIS A 351 2.81 -15.74 -11.01
CA HIS A 351 2.59 -16.27 -9.68
C HIS A 351 2.82 -17.77 -9.69
N THR A 352 2.99 -18.34 -8.51
CA THR A 352 3.01 -19.78 -8.26
C THR A 352 2.28 -20.07 -6.96
N GLY A 353 1.95 -21.34 -6.72
CA GLY A 353 1.36 -21.77 -5.47
C GLY A 353 -0.13 -21.46 -5.31
N PHE A 354 -0.71 -20.46 -5.96
CA PHE A 354 -2.14 -20.13 -5.76
C PHE A 354 -3.09 -21.27 -6.16
N GLY A 355 -4.21 -21.39 -5.44
CA GLY A 355 -5.20 -22.43 -5.69
C GLY A 355 -4.64 -23.85 -5.56
N ALA A 356 -4.66 -24.60 -6.66
CA ALA A 356 -4.11 -25.96 -6.74
C ALA A 356 -2.74 -26.02 -7.43
N ASP A 357 -2.19 -24.88 -7.84
CA ASP A 357 -0.93 -24.83 -8.57
C ASP A 357 0.26 -25.21 -7.68
N ALA A 358 1.30 -25.71 -8.34
CA ALA A 358 2.55 -26.00 -7.68
C ALA A 358 3.20 -24.71 -7.19
N ASP A 359 3.86 -24.80 -6.04
CA ASP A 359 4.82 -23.79 -5.57
C ASP A 359 6.11 -23.88 -6.42
N TRP A 360 6.02 -23.83 -7.75
CA TRP A 360 7.17 -23.98 -8.66
C TRP A 360 6.96 -23.19 -9.97
N PRO A 361 7.99 -22.52 -10.50
CA PRO A 361 9.39 -22.48 -10.04
C PRO A 361 9.61 -21.77 -8.69
N PRO A 362 10.72 -22.03 -7.97
CA PRO A 362 11.05 -21.31 -6.74
C PRO A 362 11.17 -19.81 -6.97
N ASN A 363 10.82 -18.98 -5.97
CA ASN A 363 10.93 -17.52 -6.05
C ASN A 363 12.29 -17.06 -6.56
N GLY A 364 13.40 -17.60 -6.04
CA GLY A 364 14.74 -17.23 -6.51
C GLY A 364 15.02 -17.51 -7.99
N THR A 365 14.36 -18.51 -8.59
CA THR A 365 14.47 -18.73 -10.05
C THR A 365 13.80 -17.59 -10.81
N VAL A 366 12.58 -17.22 -10.39
CA VAL A 366 11.83 -16.12 -11.01
C VAL A 366 12.52 -14.78 -10.80
N CYS A 367 13.03 -14.52 -9.60
CA CYS A 367 13.87 -13.34 -9.31
C CYS A 367 15.10 -13.31 -10.21
N GLY A 368 15.74 -14.46 -10.46
CA GLY A 368 16.85 -14.57 -11.41
C GLY A 368 16.47 -14.20 -12.84
N ASP A 369 15.31 -14.65 -13.32
CA ASP A 369 14.81 -14.35 -14.67
C ASP A 369 14.39 -12.89 -14.85
N LEU A 370 13.83 -12.28 -13.80
CA LEU A 370 13.40 -10.88 -13.77
C LEU A 370 14.57 -9.90 -13.58
N ARG A 371 15.76 -10.40 -13.23
CA ARG A 371 16.91 -9.56 -12.93
C ARG A 371 17.54 -9.01 -14.21
N GLU A 372 17.53 -7.69 -14.32
CA GLU A 372 18.20 -6.98 -15.42
C GLU A 372 18.68 -5.59 -14.98
N PRO A 373 19.57 -4.92 -15.73
CA PRO A 373 20.18 -3.66 -15.28
C PRO A 373 19.19 -2.53 -14.96
N ARG A 374 18.00 -2.55 -15.57
CA ARG A 374 16.96 -1.51 -15.43
C ARG A 374 15.88 -1.88 -14.43
N ALA A 375 15.90 -3.12 -13.91
CA ALA A 375 14.90 -3.59 -12.98
C ALA A 375 15.34 -3.39 -11.53
N VAL A 376 14.38 -3.03 -10.69
CA VAL A 376 14.51 -3.05 -9.22
C VAL A 376 13.60 -4.13 -8.70
N LEU A 377 14.16 -5.13 -8.01
CA LEU A 377 13.40 -6.21 -7.38
C LEU A 377 13.40 -6.00 -5.88
N GLY A 378 12.21 -5.89 -5.28
CA GLY A 378 12.04 -5.74 -3.84
C GLY A 378 11.03 -6.73 -3.29
N TYR A 379 11.32 -7.34 -2.13
CA TYR A 379 10.30 -8.08 -1.40
C TYR A 379 9.23 -7.11 -0.89
N ALA A 380 7.99 -7.35 -1.33
CA ALA A 380 6.83 -6.53 -1.01
C ALA A 380 6.25 -6.97 0.35
N HIS A 381 6.01 -5.99 1.23
CA HIS A 381 5.46 -6.12 2.58
C HIS A 381 5.65 -7.51 3.21
N PRO A 382 6.93 -7.90 3.45
CA PRO A 382 7.32 -9.30 3.61
C PRO A 382 6.76 -9.97 4.87
N PHE A 383 6.31 -9.19 5.85
CA PHE A 383 5.77 -9.71 7.11
C PHE A 383 4.47 -8.97 7.48
N HIS A 384 3.53 -9.70 8.09
CA HIS A 384 2.19 -9.21 8.41
C HIS A 384 1.95 -9.11 9.92
N GLY A 385 3.02 -8.98 10.69
CA GLY A 385 2.99 -8.98 12.15
C GLY A 385 4.38 -9.04 12.76
N PRO A 386 4.47 -9.09 14.11
CA PRO A 386 5.75 -9.07 14.80
C PRO A 386 6.63 -10.28 14.46
N ILE A 387 7.92 -10.06 14.22
CA ILE A 387 8.93 -11.09 13.97
C ILE A 387 10.07 -10.91 14.96
N SER A 388 10.16 -11.81 15.95
CA SER A 388 11.23 -11.81 16.96
C SER A 388 12.31 -12.86 16.67
N SER A 389 11.95 -13.90 15.92
CA SER A 389 12.76 -15.09 15.69
C SER A 389 12.53 -15.66 14.29
N PRO A 390 13.43 -16.52 13.76
CA PRO A 390 13.20 -17.23 12.51
C PRO A 390 11.95 -18.13 12.55
N GLU A 391 11.61 -18.65 13.74
CA GLU A 391 10.42 -19.45 13.97
C GLU A 391 9.13 -18.68 13.65
N ASP A 392 9.08 -17.37 13.97
CA ASP A 392 7.91 -16.53 13.66
C ASP A 392 7.71 -16.38 12.13
N VAL A 393 8.79 -16.42 11.34
CA VAL A 393 8.72 -16.37 9.87
C VAL A 393 8.15 -17.68 9.31
N ALA A 394 8.57 -18.81 9.87
CA ALA A 394 8.12 -20.13 9.42
C ALA A 394 6.72 -20.51 9.95
N ALA A 395 6.28 -19.88 11.05
CA ALA A 395 5.13 -20.28 11.87
C ALA A 395 3.92 -20.80 11.07
N ASP A 396 3.50 -22.02 11.43
CA ASP A 396 2.32 -22.79 11.00
C ASP A 396 2.13 -22.99 9.48
N GLY A 397 3.08 -22.55 8.65
CA GLY A 397 3.01 -22.66 7.19
C GLY A 397 1.72 -22.06 6.62
N VAL A 398 1.23 -20.97 7.24
CA VAL A 398 0.05 -20.24 6.78
C VAL A 398 0.36 -19.61 5.44
N ARG A 399 -0.53 -19.82 4.47
CA ARG A 399 -0.42 -19.26 3.12
C ARG A 399 -0.99 -17.85 3.08
N ASN A 400 -0.12 -16.88 3.29
CA ASN A 400 -0.41 -15.46 3.44
C ASN A 400 0.62 -14.57 2.73
N CYS A 401 1.41 -15.12 1.80
CA CYS A 401 2.48 -14.39 1.12
C CYS A 401 3.57 -13.81 2.04
N THR A 402 3.76 -14.34 3.26
CA THR A 402 4.95 -14.00 4.07
C THR A 402 6.23 -14.35 3.30
N GLY A 403 7.20 -13.42 3.30
CA GLY A 403 8.47 -13.46 2.56
C GLY A 403 9.46 -14.52 3.04
N ARG A 404 9.04 -15.79 3.13
CA ARG A 404 9.83 -16.89 3.66
C ARG A 404 11.06 -17.22 2.81
N ALA A 405 11.01 -16.94 1.49
CA ALA A 405 12.15 -17.13 0.59
C ALA A 405 13.15 -15.95 0.59
N LEU A 406 12.85 -14.84 1.27
CA LEU A 406 13.70 -13.64 1.29
C LEU A 406 15.13 -13.94 1.75
N VAL A 407 15.32 -14.83 2.73
CA VAL A 407 16.66 -15.19 3.24
C VAL A 407 17.56 -15.84 2.18
N VAL A 408 16.96 -16.60 1.25
CA VAL A 408 17.66 -17.23 0.13
C VAL A 408 18.01 -16.16 -0.90
N ASP A 409 17.02 -15.37 -1.30
CA ASP A 409 17.20 -14.39 -2.37
C ASP A 409 18.14 -13.25 -1.96
N ALA A 410 18.14 -12.87 -0.68
CA ALA A 410 19.10 -11.92 -0.12
C ALA A 410 20.54 -12.49 -0.12
N ALA A 411 20.73 -13.75 0.26
CA ALA A 411 22.05 -14.39 0.29
C ALA A 411 22.67 -14.49 -1.11
N LEU A 412 21.84 -14.85 -2.09
CA LEU A 412 22.23 -15.02 -3.48
C LEU A 412 22.29 -13.68 -4.26
N GLY A 413 21.88 -12.58 -3.63
CA GLY A 413 21.84 -11.25 -4.25
C GLY A 413 20.89 -11.19 -5.43
N LEU A 414 19.75 -11.88 -5.35
CA LEU A 414 18.72 -11.96 -6.38
C LEU A 414 17.71 -10.81 -6.29
N VAL A 415 17.59 -10.18 -5.12
CA VAL A 415 16.80 -8.96 -4.90
C VAL A 415 17.69 -7.78 -4.53
N ASP A 416 17.21 -6.57 -4.82
CA ASP A 416 17.93 -5.32 -4.55
C ASP A 416 17.57 -4.71 -3.18
N GLY A 417 16.41 -5.09 -2.61
CA GLY A 417 15.96 -4.59 -1.31
C GLY A 417 14.71 -5.29 -0.80
N MET A 418 14.15 -4.73 0.27
CA MET A 418 12.85 -5.12 0.83
C MET A 418 12.12 -3.87 1.29
N GLU A 419 10.79 -3.90 1.23
CA GLU A 419 9.97 -2.86 1.84
C GLU A 419 10.17 -2.92 3.36
N VAL A 420 10.87 -1.92 3.91
CA VAL A 420 11.05 -1.75 5.36
C VAL A 420 9.91 -0.93 5.95
N LEU A 421 9.26 -0.14 5.09
CA LEU A 421 8.06 0.61 5.36
C LEU A 421 6.98 0.12 4.39
N HIS A 422 5.87 -0.38 4.93
CA HIS A 422 4.73 -0.85 4.17
C HIS A 422 3.49 -0.90 5.07
N PHE A 423 2.32 -0.87 4.44
CA PHE A 423 1.03 -0.81 5.11
C PHE A 423 0.79 -1.91 6.16
N SER A 424 1.28 -3.13 5.93
CA SER A 424 0.96 -4.30 6.76
C SER A 424 1.73 -4.39 8.09
N ASP A 425 2.73 -3.54 8.34
CA ASP A 425 3.55 -3.60 9.56
C ASP A 425 4.10 -2.22 9.99
N LEU A 426 3.22 -1.22 10.11
CA LEU A 426 3.65 0.12 10.56
C LEU A 426 3.87 0.23 12.07
N SER A 427 3.45 -0.78 12.84
CA SER A 427 3.44 -0.72 14.30
C SER A 427 3.93 -1.97 15.02
N ALA A 428 4.23 -3.09 14.35
CA ALA A 428 4.76 -4.24 15.08
C ALA A 428 6.22 -3.98 15.45
N THR A 429 6.55 -4.25 16.70
CA THR A 429 7.93 -4.25 17.16
C THR A 429 8.12 -5.44 18.10
N PRO A 430 9.11 -6.31 17.84
CA PRO A 430 9.99 -6.32 16.67
C PRO A 430 9.22 -6.67 15.38
N GLY A 431 9.58 -6.07 14.25
CA GLY A 431 8.87 -6.21 12.96
C GLY A 431 9.84 -6.21 11.78
N THR A 432 9.38 -5.82 10.59
CA THR A 432 10.15 -5.89 9.33
C THR A 432 11.51 -5.20 9.38
N ALA A 433 11.62 -4.05 10.05
CA ALA A 433 12.89 -3.34 10.20
C ALA A 433 13.94 -4.13 11.01
N GLU A 434 13.52 -4.98 11.95
CA GLU A 434 14.45 -5.82 12.72
C GLU A 434 15.01 -6.94 11.83
N VAL A 435 14.16 -7.61 11.05
CA VAL A 435 14.60 -8.63 10.09
C VAL A 435 15.55 -8.02 9.06
N TYR A 436 15.25 -6.83 8.56
CA TYR A 436 16.15 -6.08 7.67
C TYR A 436 17.54 -5.90 8.30
N ARG A 437 17.62 -5.46 9.57
CA ARG A 437 18.90 -5.33 10.28
C ARG A 437 19.63 -6.68 10.45
N ARG A 438 18.91 -7.77 10.77
CA ARG A 438 19.50 -9.13 10.82
C ARG A 438 20.11 -9.53 9.49
N LEU A 439 19.42 -9.28 8.38
CA LEU A 439 19.93 -9.55 7.03
C LEU A 439 21.18 -8.71 6.72
N LEU A 440 21.19 -7.42 7.09
CA LEU A 440 22.36 -6.55 6.94
C LEU A 440 23.55 -7.05 7.77
N GLY A 441 23.33 -7.38 9.04
CA GLY A 441 24.37 -7.89 9.94
C GLY A 441 24.91 -9.25 9.53
N ALA A 442 24.10 -10.08 8.86
CA ALA A 442 24.53 -11.31 8.22
C ALA A 442 25.33 -11.09 6.92
N GLY A 443 25.55 -9.84 6.50
CA GLY A 443 26.39 -9.46 5.35
C GLY A 443 25.66 -9.27 4.03
N ASN A 444 24.32 -9.26 4.03
CA ASN A 444 23.54 -9.00 2.81
C ASN A 444 23.56 -7.50 2.46
N ARG A 445 23.54 -7.20 1.15
CA ARG A 445 23.49 -5.83 0.62
C ARG A 445 22.08 -5.58 0.09
N LEU A 446 21.22 -5.01 0.94
CA LEU A 446 19.83 -4.73 0.63
C LEU A 446 19.55 -3.23 0.78
N ALA A 447 18.75 -2.67 -0.11
CA ALA A 447 18.19 -1.34 0.03
C ALA A 447 16.95 -1.35 0.93
N ALA A 448 16.77 -0.29 1.72
CA ALA A 448 15.50 0.02 2.37
C ALA A 448 14.54 0.60 1.31
N LEU A 449 13.43 -0.10 1.07
CA LEU A 449 12.38 0.28 0.13
C LEU A 449 11.08 0.61 0.88
N ALA A 450 10.12 1.13 0.13
CA ALA A 450 8.74 1.32 0.57
C ALA A 450 7.79 1.11 -0.61
N GLY A 451 6.59 0.63 -0.29
CA GLY A 451 5.50 0.42 -1.22
C GLY A 451 4.19 0.45 -0.47
N THR A 452 3.24 1.22 -0.97
CA THR A 452 1.96 1.43 -0.27
C THR A 452 1.00 0.27 -0.43
N ASP A 453 1.17 -0.53 -1.49
CA ASP A 453 0.18 -1.47 -2.02
C ASP A 453 -1.16 -0.77 -2.31
N THR A 454 -1.12 0.52 -2.68
CA THR A 454 -2.33 1.28 -3.00
C THR A 454 -3.05 0.64 -4.19
N MET A 455 -4.34 0.41 -4.06
CA MET A 455 -5.20 -0.16 -5.09
C MET A 455 -6.18 0.88 -5.59
N LEU A 456 -5.96 1.39 -6.80
CA LEU A 456 -6.83 2.42 -7.38
C LEU A 456 -8.24 1.87 -7.69
N SER A 457 -8.44 0.57 -7.81
CA SER A 457 -9.77 -0.02 -7.99
C SER A 457 -10.66 -0.01 -6.73
N PHE A 458 -10.21 0.56 -5.61
CA PHE A 458 -11.03 0.77 -4.41
C PHE A 458 -11.27 2.27 -4.12
N THR A 459 -12.53 2.66 -3.92
CA THR A 459 -12.87 4.00 -3.36
C THR A 459 -12.55 4.06 -1.87
N ARG A 460 -12.72 2.93 -1.18
CA ARG A 460 -12.40 2.79 0.24
C ARG A 460 -12.17 1.32 0.59
N GLN A 461 -10.98 1.03 1.09
CA GLN A 461 -10.61 -0.26 1.63
C GLN A 461 -9.42 -0.06 2.55
N ASP A 462 -9.58 -0.49 3.81
CA ASP A 462 -8.57 -0.48 4.87
C ASP A 462 -7.29 0.30 4.57
N THR A 463 -6.16 -0.36 4.45
CA THR A 463 -4.84 0.27 4.41
C THR A 463 -4.40 0.66 2.99
N VAL A 464 -5.15 0.25 1.97
CA VAL A 464 -4.75 0.25 0.54
C VAL A 464 -5.51 1.27 -0.32
N SER A 465 -6.43 2.06 0.26
CA SER A 465 -7.21 3.08 -0.48
C SER A 465 -6.65 4.50 -0.37
N SER A 466 -5.62 4.71 0.44
CA SER A 466 -4.85 5.96 0.50
C SER A 466 -4.13 6.25 -0.82
N PRO A 467 -3.86 7.53 -1.15
CA PRO A 467 -3.29 7.88 -2.44
C PRO A 467 -1.85 7.37 -2.61
N PRO A 468 -1.43 6.97 -3.83
CA PRO A 468 -0.06 6.50 -4.07
C PRO A 468 1.02 7.44 -3.51
N GLY A 469 2.06 6.87 -2.91
CA GLY A 469 3.17 7.62 -2.37
C GLY A 469 2.89 8.31 -1.03
N TRP A 470 1.91 7.86 -0.25
CA TRP A 470 1.79 8.23 1.17
C TRP A 470 2.92 7.61 2.01
N GLU A 471 3.48 6.49 1.53
CA GLU A 471 4.79 5.94 1.89
C GLU A 471 5.70 6.02 0.68
N ARG A 472 6.96 6.42 0.85
CA ARG A 472 7.91 6.56 -0.27
C ARG A 472 9.27 6.01 0.06
N VAL A 473 9.92 5.47 -0.97
CA VAL A 473 11.37 5.36 -1.02
C VAL A 473 11.93 6.52 -1.82
N TYR A 474 12.85 7.29 -1.25
CA TYR A 474 13.62 8.28 -1.97
C TYR A 474 14.95 7.67 -2.41
N ALA A 475 15.33 7.89 -3.66
CA ALA A 475 16.62 7.46 -4.21
C ALA A 475 17.46 8.66 -4.65
N ARG A 476 18.76 8.65 -4.35
CA ARG A 476 19.72 9.67 -4.78
C ARG A 476 20.21 9.39 -6.20
N VAL A 477 19.84 10.25 -7.14
CA VAL A 477 20.17 10.13 -8.56
C VAL A 477 21.11 11.27 -8.96
N ASP A 478 22.27 10.92 -9.53
CA ASP A 478 23.31 11.89 -9.95
C ASP A 478 23.19 12.28 -11.44
N ALA A 479 22.02 12.04 -12.03
CA ALA A 479 21.70 12.25 -13.43
C ALA A 479 20.25 12.77 -13.54
N PRO A 480 19.79 13.22 -14.73
CA PRO A 480 18.37 13.44 -14.95
C PRO A 480 17.55 12.20 -14.59
N LEU A 481 16.34 12.42 -14.07
CA LEU A 481 15.44 11.33 -13.73
C LEU A 481 15.10 10.52 -14.99
N SER A 482 15.34 9.21 -14.92
CA SER A 482 14.84 8.22 -15.86
C SER A 482 14.60 6.91 -15.09
N ALA A 483 13.88 5.96 -15.67
CA ALA A 483 13.72 4.65 -15.06
C ALA A 483 15.08 3.98 -14.77
N GLU A 484 16.04 4.13 -15.67
CA GLU A 484 17.39 3.56 -15.54
C GLU A 484 18.21 4.24 -14.45
N SER A 485 18.26 5.57 -14.42
CA SER A 485 19.05 6.29 -13.42
C SER A 485 18.48 6.12 -12.00
N PHE A 486 17.16 6.02 -11.89
CA PHE A 486 16.46 5.68 -10.64
C PHE A 486 16.75 4.24 -10.21
N ALA A 487 16.61 3.26 -11.10
CA ALA A 487 16.88 1.86 -10.80
C ALA A 487 18.35 1.64 -10.35
N GLU A 488 19.31 2.26 -11.03
CA GLU A 488 20.72 2.22 -10.63
C GLU A 488 20.94 2.78 -9.23
N ALA A 489 20.28 3.89 -8.87
CA ALA A 489 20.39 4.47 -7.54
C ALA A 489 19.84 3.55 -6.45
N VAL A 490 18.69 2.93 -6.67
CA VAL A 490 18.09 1.97 -5.74
C VAL A 490 18.96 0.73 -5.58
N ARG A 491 19.43 0.14 -6.68
CA ARG A 491 20.32 -1.03 -6.68
C ARG A 491 21.65 -0.78 -5.96
N ARG A 492 22.09 0.47 -5.90
CA ARG A 492 23.26 0.90 -5.12
C ARG A 492 22.95 1.17 -3.65
N GLY A 493 21.72 0.98 -3.20
CA GLY A 493 21.29 1.24 -1.82
C GLY A 493 21.30 2.72 -1.47
N ARG A 494 21.25 3.63 -2.45
CA ARG A 494 21.27 5.08 -2.18
C ARG A 494 19.87 5.59 -1.84
N THR A 495 19.26 4.97 -0.83
CA THR A 495 17.85 5.16 -0.51
C THR A 495 17.57 5.44 0.95
N PHE A 496 16.40 5.98 1.21
CA PHE A 496 15.72 5.89 2.49
C PHE A 496 14.20 5.75 2.27
N ALA A 497 13.52 5.03 3.16
CA ALA A 497 12.08 4.87 3.20
C ALA A 497 11.46 5.84 4.20
N THR A 498 10.28 6.40 3.93
CA THR A 498 9.65 7.44 4.79
C THR A 498 8.12 7.55 4.62
N THR A 499 7.43 7.89 5.72
CA THR A 499 6.01 8.34 5.73
C THR A 499 5.87 9.88 5.70
N GLY A 500 6.98 10.59 5.47
CA GLY A 500 7.01 12.05 5.43
C GLY A 500 8.24 12.73 6.02
N PRO A 501 8.90 12.25 7.11
CA PRO A 501 10.12 12.90 7.57
C PRO A 501 11.25 12.71 6.55
N TRP A 502 11.89 13.82 6.21
CA TRP A 502 13.14 13.77 5.47
C TRP A 502 14.24 13.21 6.38
N LEU A 503 15.06 12.28 5.90
CA LEU A 503 16.12 11.67 6.69
C LEU A 503 17.43 11.62 5.91
N GLU A 504 18.48 12.20 6.49
CA GLU A 504 19.84 12.20 5.95
C GLU A 504 20.77 11.48 6.93
N LEU A 505 21.65 10.65 6.38
CA LEU A 505 22.71 9.97 7.11
C LEU A 505 24.04 10.22 6.40
N THR A 506 25.08 10.55 7.17
CA THR A 506 26.46 10.56 6.68
C THR A 506 27.40 9.90 7.67
N VAL A 507 28.36 9.11 7.17
CA VAL A 507 29.50 8.59 7.92
C VAL A 507 30.79 9.04 7.24
N ASP A 508 31.55 9.95 7.87
CA ASP A 508 32.70 10.63 7.27
C ASP A 508 32.43 11.16 5.85
N GLY A 509 31.25 11.74 5.66
CA GLY A 509 30.79 12.30 4.39
C GLY A 509 30.22 11.29 3.38
N ARG A 510 30.18 10.00 3.71
CA ARG A 510 29.55 8.94 2.90
C ARG A 510 28.08 8.77 3.24
N GLY A 511 27.22 8.70 2.24
CA GLY A 511 25.78 8.50 2.39
C GLY A 511 25.33 7.05 2.24
N PRO A 512 24.02 6.77 2.41
CA PRO A 512 23.44 5.44 2.22
C PRO A 512 23.87 4.77 0.92
N GLY A 513 24.16 3.47 0.99
CA GLY A 513 24.62 2.66 -0.14
C GLY A 513 26.14 2.72 -0.39
N GLU A 514 26.83 3.72 0.16
CA GLU A 514 28.29 3.82 0.05
C GLU A 514 29.01 2.92 1.07
N THR A 515 30.30 2.68 0.80
CA THR A 515 31.19 1.92 1.68
C THR A 515 32.38 2.78 2.11
N LEU A 516 32.63 2.84 3.41
CA LEU A 516 33.84 3.38 4.02
C LEU A 516 34.82 2.24 4.28
N GLY A 517 35.98 2.27 3.63
CA GLY A 517 37.05 1.29 3.83
C GLY A 517 38.04 1.74 4.89
N LEU A 518 38.37 0.87 5.84
CA LEU A 518 39.16 1.15 7.05
C LEU A 518 40.20 0.06 7.30
N ASP A 519 41.29 0.39 8.01
CA ASP A 519 42.33 -0.55 8.43
C ASP A 519 42.08 -1.15 9.84
N GLY A 520 41.16 -0.56 10.61
CA GLY A 520 40.75 -0.96 11.95
C GLY A 520 41.32 -0.03 13.03
N GLY A 521 40.47 0.40 13.96
CA GLY A 521 40.80 1.28 15.09
C GLY A 521 40.64 2.78 14.79
N GLU A 522 40.27 3.14 13.56
CA GLU A 522 39.90 4.52 13.23
C GLU A 522 38.54 4.91 13.82
N THR A 523 38.38 6.20 14.11
CA THR A 523 37.10 6.77 14.56
C THR A 523 36.38 7.44 13.41
N ALA A 524 35.19 6.93 13.08
CA ALA A 524 34.30 7.53 12.10
C ALA A 524 33.31 8.50 12.77
N THR A 525 33.06 9.64 12.12
CA THR A 525 32.04 10.61 12.55
C THR A 525 30.73 10.33 11.82
N ILE A 526 29.67 10.09 12.59
CA ILE A 526 28.35 9.76 12.09
C ILE A 526 27.40 10.91 12.39
N ARG A 527 26.59 11.29 11.41
CA ARG A 527 25.60 12.36 11.54
C ARG A 527 24.28 11.91 10.92
N ALA A 528 23.20 12.00 11.70
CA ALA A 528 21.84 11.81 11.22
C ALA A 528 21.08 13.13 11.38
N ARG A 529 20.37 13.54 10.33
CA ARG A 529 19.51 14.73 10.32
C ARG A 529 18.12 14.35 9.85
N ALA A 530 17.11 14.95 10.43
CA ALA A 530 15.76 14.87 9.91
C ALA A 530 15.09 16.23 9.81
N ALA A 531 14.20 16.36 8.83
CA ALA A 531 13.34 17.52 8.67
C ALA A 531 11.88 17.07 8.54
N GLY A 532 10.97 17.83 9.14
CA GLY A 532 9.55 17.51 9.21
C GLY A 532 8.99 17.88 10.60
N PRO A 533 7.82 18.55 10.68
CA PRO A 533 7.33 19.14 11.93
C PRO A 533 7.04 18.15 13.08
N GLU A 534 7.03 16.86 12.82
CA GLU A 534 6.55 15.82 13.74
C GLU A 534 7.60 14.73 14.02
N VAL A 535 8.88 14.96 13.69
CA VAL A 535 9.97 14.09 14.15
C VAL A 535 10.23 14.36 15.63
N GLU A 536 10.08 13.33 16.46
CA GLU A 536 10.29 13.43 17.90
C GLU A 536 11.61 12.79 18.33
N HIS A 537 12.08 11.78 17.59
CA HIS A 537 13.20 10.96 17.97
C HIS A 537 14.05 10.55 16.76
N LEU A 538 15.37 10.63 16.92
CA LEU A 538 16.34 10.10 15.97
C LEU A 538 17.19 9.02 16.62
N GLU A 539 17.53 8.01 15.84
CA GLU A 539 18.46 6.94 16.22
C GLU A 539 19.53 6.78 15.14
N ILE A 540 20.77 6.64 15.57
CA ILE A 540 21.87 6.06 14.79
C ILE A 540 22.06 4.64 15.30
N ARG A 541 21.94 3.65 14.41
CA ARG A 541 22.07 2.24 14.76
C ARG A 541 23.19 1.58 13.98
N THR A 542 23.86 0.63 14.63
CA THR A 542 24.85 -0.26 14.04
C THR A 542 24.38 -1.71 14.15
N ALA A 543 25.24 -2.67 13.78
CA ALA A 543 24.94 -4.08 14.02
C ALA A 543 24.79 -4.39 15.52
N ASP A 544 25.51 -3.67 16.40
CA ASP A 544 25.47 -3.87 17.86
C ASP A 544 24.24 -3.19 18.54
N GLY A 545 23.38 -2.50 17.77
CA GLY A 545 22.14 -1.88 18.27
C GLY A 545 22.15 -0.36 18.14
N VAL A 546 21.58 0.34 19.13
CA VAL A 546 21.54 1.81 19.15
C VAL A 546 22.90 2.35 19.59
N LEU A 547 23.57 3.11 18.71
CA LEU A 547 24.83 3.79 19.02
C LEU A 547 24.56 5.15 19.67
N ALA A 548 23.59 5.89 19.15
CA ALA A 548 23.18 7.18 19.67
C ALA A 548 21.71 7.41 19.37
N GLU A 549 21.01 8.06 20.29
CA GLU A 549 19.63 8.46 20.11
C GLU A 549 19.35 9.77 20.84
N GLY A 550 18.32 10.49 20.42
CA GLY A 550 17.92 11.71 21.09
C GLY A 550 16.78 12.46 20.42
N PRO A 551 16.21 13.44 21.12
CA PRO A 551 15.22 14.33 20.56
C PRO A 551 15.84 15.34 19.60
N GLY A 552 15.02 15.89 18.70
CA GLY A 552 15.40 16.98 17.80
C GLY A 552 15.66 16.54 16.36
N SER A 553 16.13 17.48 15.54
CA SER A 553 16.30 17.31 14.09
C SER A 553 17.69 16.81 13.69
N GLU A 554 18.59 16.59 14.65
CA GLU A 554 19.98 16.23 14.37
C GLU A 554 20.66 15.56 15.56
N ILE A 555 21.36 14.46 15.30
CA ILE A 555 22.27 13.80 16.26
C ILE A 555 23.61 13.48 15.59
N THR A 556 24.68 13.51 16.37
CA THR A 556 26.04 13.18 15.93
C THR A 556 26.65 12.18 16.90
N ALA A 557 27.34 11.17 16.38
CA ALA A 557 28.02 10.14 17.15
C ALA A 557 29.42 9.89 16.59
N SER A 558 30.30 9.36 17.42
CA SER A 558 31.62 8.86 17.00
C SER A 558 31.68 7.36 17.26
N LEU A 559 32.16 6.60 16.28
CA LEU A 559 32.31 5.16 16.38
C LEU A 559 33.76 4.79 16.07
N THR A 560 34.44 4.16 17.03
CA THR A 560 35.72 3.50 16.74
C THR A 560 35.42 2.15 16.08
N VAL A 561 35.94 1.95 14.87
CA VAL A 561 35.60 0.80 14.03
C VAL A 561 36.75 -0.22 14.07
N ASP A 562 36.65 -1.19 14.96
CA ASP A 562 37.64 -2.27 15.08
C ASP A 562 37.31 -3.49 14.20
N ALA A 563 36.04 -3.64 13.82
CA ALA A 563 35.53 -4.74 13.02
C ALA A 563 34.53 -4.23 11.96
N PRO A 564 34.29 -4.98 10.87
CA PRO A 564 33.33 -4.58 9.85
C PRO A 564 31.92 -4.39 10.42
N ASP A 565 31.24 -3.34 9.98
CA ASP A 565 29.94 -2.93 10.51
C ASP A 565 29.07 -2.26 9.42
N TYR A 566 27.90 -1.79 9.82
CA TYR A 566 27.08 -0.89 9.04
C TYR A 566 26.45 0.17 9.94
N VAL A 567 25.99 1.28 9.34
CA VAL A 567 25.30 2.35 10.06
C VAL A 567 24.01 2.66 9.33
N VAL A 568 22.89 2.73 10.06
CA VAL A 568 21.59 3.22 9.57
C VAL A 568 21.09 4.35 10.48
N ALA A 569 20.26 5.22 9.92
CA ALA A 569 19.51 6.19 10.71
C ALA A 569 18.02 5.83 10.70
N VAL A 570 17.35 6.11 11.81
CA VAL A 570 15.90 5.95 11.97
C VAL A 570 15.34 7.24 12.55
N ALA A 571 14.24 7.72 11.97
CA ALA A 571 13.44 8.81 12.54
C ALA A 571 12.08 8.28 12.97
N ARG A 572 11.60 8.71 14.14
CA ARG A 572 10.29 8.34 14.68
C ARG A 572 9.57 9.57 15.23
N GLY A 573 8.24 9.52 15.26
CA GLY A 573 7.43 10.51 15.95
C GLY A 573 5.95 10.12 16.05
N GLY A 574 5.15 11.06 16.55
CA GLY A 574 3.72 10.87 16.76
C GLY A 574 2.90 10.74 15.48
N ALA A 575 1.59 10.61 15.63
CA ALA A 575 0.67 10.62 14.51
C ALA A 575 0.64 12.01 13.86
N ARG A 576 0.64 12.07 12.52
CA ARG A 576 0.33 13.31 11.80
C ARG A 576 -1.14 13.29 11.39
N PRO A 577 -1.92 14.36 11.64
CA PRO A 577 -3.33 14.42 11.22
C PRO A 577 -3.57 14.39 9.70
N TRP A 578 -2.51 14.38 8.88
CA TRP A 578 -2.55 14.70 7.45
C TRP A 578 -1.80 13.69 6.55
N SER A 579 -1.09 12.73 7.16
CA SER A 579 -0.50 11.59 6.47
C SER A 579 -1.27 10.35 6.91
N SER A 580 -1.86 9.65 5.96
CA SER A 580 -2.59 8.41 6.20
C SER A 580 -1.68 7.37 6.87
N GLY A 581 -2.23 6.48 7.70
CA GLY A 581 -1.54 5.25 8.14
C GLY A 581 -0.77 5.30 9.46
N GLY A 582 -0.67 6.44 10.13
CA GLY A 582 -0.16 6.49 11.49
C GLY A 582 1.38 6.49 11.62
N ARG A 583 1.85 7.29 12.58
CA ARG A 583 3.22 7.53 13.04
C ARG A 583 4.25 7.95 11.99
N VAL A 584 4.96 9.02 12.33
CA VAL A 584 6.15 9.46 11.61
C VAL A 584 7.23 8.39 11.67
N TYR A 585 7.69 7.94 10.51
CA TYR A 585 8.77 6.99 10.40
C TYR A 585 9.65 7.27 9.18
N ALA A 586 10.97 7.13 9.34
CA ALA A 586 11.88 6.94 8.22
C ALA A 586 13.04 6.02 8.60
N HIS A 587 13.57 5.31 7.61
CA HIS A 587 14.70 4.40 7.76
C HIS A 587 15.62 4.48 6.54
N THR A 588 16.91 4.73 6.75
CA THR A 588 17.88 4.77 5.63
C THR A 588 18.32 3.38 5.21
N SER A 589 18.76 3.24 3.96
CA SER A 589 19.72 2.19 3.63
C SER A 589 21.02 2.36 4.43
N PRO A 590 21.82 1.30 4.59
CA PRO A 590 23.06 1.37 5.37
C PRO A 590 24.16 2.17 4.67
N VAL A 591 25.01 2.82 5.45
CA VAL A 591 26.41 3.07 5.08
C VAL A 591 27.23 1.88 5.58
N HIS A 592 28.02 1.27 4.70
CA HIS A 592 28.81 0.09 5.06
C HIS A 592 30.20 0.46 5.54
N LEU A 593 30.68 -0.22 6.59
CA LEU A 593 32.02 -0.04 7.15
C LEU A 593 32.81 -1.34 6.91
N ASP A 594 33.66 -1.35 5.89
CA ASP A 594 34.48 -2.52 5.56
C ASP A 594 35.87 -2.36 6.22
N VAL A 595 36.34 -3.37 6.95
CA VAL A 595 37.64 -3.33 7.66
C VAL A 595 38.60 -4.34 7.03
N ARG A 596 39.74 -3.85 6.51
CA ARG A 596 40.74 -4.64 5.77
C ARG A 596 40.12 -5.49 4.64
N GLY A 597 39.17 -4.89 3.91
CA GLY A 597 38.44 -5.53 2.82
C GLY A 597 37.40 -6.58 3.27
N ARG A 598 37.19 -6.77 4.58
CA ARG A 598 36.15 -7.66 5.11
C ARG A 598 34.85 -6.88 5.33
N ARG A 599 33.73 -7.54 5.05
CA ARG A 599 32.38 -7.03 5.25
C ARG A 599 31.81 -7.47 6.60
N VAL A 600 30.74 -6.80 7.03
CA VAL A 600 29.98 -7.20 8.21
C VAL A 600 29.48 -8.65 8.06
N ALA A 601 29.65 -9.40 9.14
CA ALA A 601 29.23 -10.79 9.27
C ALA A 601 29.13 -11.12 10.77
N ARG A 602 28.04 -10.67 11.40
CA ARG A 602 27.82 -10.88 12.83
C ARG A 602 27.43 -12.34 13.08
N PRO A 603 28.16 -13.09 13.93
CA PRO A 603 27.90 -14.51 14.12
C PRO A 603 26.45 -14.82 14.55
N GLU A 604 25.84 -13.98 15.37
CA GLU A 604 24.44 -14.07 15.80
C GLU A 604 23.46 -13.92 14.64
N ASP A 605 23.68 -12.96 13.74
CA ASP A 605 22.80 -12.70 12.60
C ASP A 605 22.96 -13.74 11.51
N VAL A 606 24.19 -14.22 11.29
CA VAL A 606 24.46 -15.32 10.36
C VAL A 606 23.81 -16.60 10.87
N ARG A 607 23.91 -16.93 12.17
CA ARG A 607 23.21 -18.08 12.76
C ARG A 607 21.69 -17.93 12.70
N TRP A 608 21.17 -16.72 12.88
CA TRP A 608 19.75 -16.42 12.72
C TRP A 608 19.28 -16.75 11.29
N CYS A 609 20.04 -16.35 10.26
CA CYS A 609 19.74 -16.69 8.87
C CYS A 609 19.88 -18.18 8.57
N LEU A 610 20.90 -18.86 9.11
CA LEU A 610 21.05 -20.31 8.96
C LEU A 610 19.88 -21.08 9.58
N ARG A 611 19.43 -20.65 10.76
CA ARG A 611 18.24 -21.21 11.41
C ARG A 611 16.98 -20.99 10.57
N TRP A 612 16.82 -19.82 9.95
CA TRP A 612 15.73 -19.59 9.01
C TRP A 612 15.81 -20.55 7.82
N LEU A 613 16.99 -20.79 7.25
CA LEU A 613 17.14 -21.75 6.14
C LEU A 613 16.78 -23.19 6.55
N ASP A 614 17.12 -23.61 7.77
CA ASP A 614 16.70 -24.92 8.29
C ASP A 614 15.17 -25.04 8.35
N LEU A 615 14.51 -24.03 8.91
CA LEU A 615 13.05 -23.99 9.01
C LEU A 615 12.37 -23.90 7.63
N LEU A 616 12.99 -23.19 6.69
CA LEU A 616 12.50 -23.10 5.32
C LEU A 616 12.61 -24.45 4.61
N ASP A 617 13.71 -25.19 4.76
CA ASP A 617 13.86 -26.56 4.23
C ASP A 617 12.74 -27.47 4.78
N GLU A 618 12.56 -27.48 6.11
CA GLU A 618 11.51 -28.26 6.77
C GLU A 618 10.11 -27.90 6.22
N LEU A 619 9.81 -26.61 6.10
CA LEU A 619 8.54 -26.10 5.58
C LEU A 619 8.34 -26.46 4.10
N ILE A 620 9.36 -26.40 3.26
CA ILE A 620 9.29 -26.81 1.85
C ILE A 620 8.88 -28.28 1.77
N ARG A 621 9.48 -29.15 2.59
CA ARG A 621 9.17 -30.60 2.56
C ARG A 621 7.77 -30.91 3.07
N ASP A 622 7.30 -30.18 4.08
CA ASP A 622 6.03 -30.46 4.75
C ASP A 622 4.83 -29.79 4.06
N ARG A 623 5.01 -28.56 3.54
CA ARG A 623 3.89 -27.68 3.16
C ARG A 623 3.84 -27.31 1.68
N ALA A 624 4.95 -27.40 0.94
CA ALA A 624 4.96 -26.99 -0.46
C ALA A 624 4.17 -27.97 -1.34
N ARG A 625 3.35 -27.42 -2.23
CA ARG A 625 2.64 -28.15 -3.28
C ARG A 625 3.63 -28.41 -4.42
N LEU A 626 4.16 -29.64 -4.50
CA LEU A 626 5.12 -30.04 -5.53
C LEU A 626 4.65 -31.34 -6.19
N HIS A 627 4.66 -31.38 -7.52
CA HIS A 627 4.20 -32.52 -8.32
C HIS A 627 5.31 -33.53 -8.61
N THR A 628 6.58 -33.12 -8.54
CA THR A 628 7.71 -34.02 -8.83
C THR A 628 8.87 -33.83 -7.85
N ARG A 629 9.70 -34.87 -7.73
CA ARG A 629 10.96 -34.79 -6.97
C ARG A 629 11.96 -33.78 -7.57
N ALA A 630 11.84 -33.44 -8.85
CA ALA A 630 12.72 -32.44 -9.46
C ALA A 630 12.41 -31.05 -8.91
N GLN A 631 11.12 -30.70 -8.81
CA GLN A 631 10.70 -29.41 -8.25
C GLN A 631 11.15 -29.24 -6.79
N LEU A 632 11.09 -30.31 -5.99
CA LEU A 632 11.65 -30.29 -4.63
C LEU A 632 13.16 -30.05 -4.63
N ARG A 633 13.91 -30.72 -5.53
CA ARG A 633 15.36 -30.48 -5.64
C ARG A 633 15.67 -29.04 -6.02
N ASP A 634 14.92 -28.43 -6.95
CA ASP A 634 15.17 -27.05 -7.37
C ASP A 634 15.07 -26.06 -6.20
N HIS A 635 14.11 -26.26 -5.30
CA HIS A 635 13.99 -25.48 -4.05
C HIS A 635 15.17 -25.70 -3.11
N LEU A 636 15.45 -26.98 -2.80
CA LEU A 636 16.51 -27.34 -1.85
C LEU A 636 17.91 -26.93 -2.36
N ASP A 637 18.14 -26.98 -3.67
CA ASP A 637 19.39 -26.53 -4.28
C ASP A 637 19.64 -25.04 -4.06
N LEU A 638 18.59 -24.21 -4.05
CA LEU A 638 18.70 -22.78 -3.73
C LEU A 638 18.95 -22.54 -2.25
N VAL A 639 18.27 -23.30 -1.37
CA VAL A 639 18.50 -23.27 0.08
C VAL A 639 19.95 -23.61 0.41
N GLU A 640 20.50 -24.68 -0.19
CA GLU A 640 21.88 -25.11 0.05
C GLU A 640 22.92 -24.11 -0.50
N LYS A 641 22.64 -23.47 -1.65
CA LYS A 641 23.50 -22.38 -2.15
C LYS A 641 23.50 -21.19 -1.19
N ALA A 642 22.34 -20.80 -0.66
CA ALA A 642 22.25 -19.74 0.34
C ALA A 642 22.95 -20.12 1.65
N ARG A 643 22.81 -21.37 2.09
CA ARG A 643 23.50 -21.91 3.27
C ARG A 643 25.00 -21.79 3.14
N ALA A 644 25.57 -22.22 2.00
CA ALA A 644 27.00 -22.10 1.74
C ALA A 644 27.50 -20.65 1.78
N VAL A 645 26.69 -19.69 1.32
CA VAL A 645 27.01 -18.26 1.42
C VAL A 645 27.09 -17.82 2.87
N TYR A 646 26.10 -18.15 3.71
CA TYR A 646 26.10 -17.77 5.12
C TYR A 646 27.20 -18.49 5.93
N GLU A 647 27.42 -19.78 5.71
CA GLU A 647 28.49 -20.54 6.37
C GLU A 647 29.88 -19.97 6.05
N SER A 648 30.10 -19.46 4.83
CA SER A 648 31.37 -18.81 4.46
C SER A 648 31.64 -17.49 5.19
N ARG A 649 30.63 -16.95 5.89
CA ARG A 649 30.68 -15.69 6.66
C ARG A 649 30.90 -15.92 8.16
N LEU A 650 30.79 -17.18 8.65
CA LEU A 650 31.18 -17.59 10.00
C LEU A 650 32.68 -17.89 10.07
#